data_AF-A0A1S2MND8-F1
#
_entry.id   AF-A0A1S2MND8-F1
#
_cell.length_a   1.000
_cell.length_b   1.000
_cell.length_c   1.000
_cell.angle_alpha   90.00
_cell.angle_beta   90.00
_cell.angle_gamma   90.00
#
_symmetry.space_group_name_H-M   'P 1'
#
loop_
_entity.id
_entity.type
_entity.pdbx_description
1 polymer ?
#
loop_
_entity_poly.entity_id
_entity_poly.type
_entity_poly.pdbx_seq_one_letter_code
_entity_poly.pdbx_strand_id
1 'polypeptide(L)'
;MGNNVLDISSLDMDHVLAGETDIYIVPIAAPALREGFSKGNAVECFKQILCSSKIVQSFDVTIDHKDEKEPFKIFEDHEYCITDLTSLLNIKENKRLDCNFGLRVYIPSEDQFKLKVINNNILKEANMPDFGISDMSKGLSLDTLGPLKDAIIKLIQERDKKDVNQNTALTNKQKHIKSIKTINNGEDLSDIKLLKDNLYNTLNSLIDKVYLDNEELEFRSIVDNKDYDEKVLPTYKKLEQLTQDDFNQAKNDKLFVLQKKREDVINSIFNQLVTDLWSKSIEADKMRNYKSVDSKYNKYYKEIESKLDDALSVIPNKVKEHTQKLEKSFEADKNDRADKARRDMIERIEREERPLLNNRIREYEKSLTDKANNVYHNQIKVLNADVKNNYELHISKIVDDIIQQHQETIDTKKSELKNIMDQDAATLIQKRTEDVDKLRSEISKLEQDLIHNEKTFNERLELAVDKKVNDYELKDSQMTDEINYLRVELEKAKRENTDKNESIRSKELELQNNRTHLDRLNQQLEQSNQTSLSISARAMEIKQQALSFANNETNQSNFNQVVSPQNIDVGNLLDDDADMAKRYERRKKPTFFTWLGGLFLCAVLGSATLFGSHVANAQDSHEDTPTSVQSSHKAETPKDK
;
A
#
# COMPACT_ATOMS: atom_id res chain seq x y z
N MET A 1 -26.75 2.32 0.02
CA MET A 1 -26.33 1.49 1.17
C MET A 1 -25.16 0.65 0.69
N GLY A 2 -23.94 1.08 1.00
CA GLY A 2 -22.72 0.36 0.66
C GLY A 2 -22.18 -0.30 1.92
N ASN A 3 -21.93 -1.61 1.86
CA ASN A 3 -21.28 -2.38 2.92
C ASN A 3 -19.80 -1.99 2.96
N ASN A 4 -19.43 -1.07 3.86
CA ASN A 4 -18.06 -0.93 4.34
C ASN A 4 -17.97 -1.69 5.66
N VAL A 5 -17.59 -2.96 5.59
CA VAL A 5 -17.09 -3.69 6.77
C VAL A 5 -15.66 -3.20 6.98
N LEU A 6 -15.44 -2.37 8.01
CA LEU A 6 -14.11 -1.89 8.41
C LEU A 6 -13.62 -2.79 9.55
N ASP A 7 -12.66 -3.63 9.21
CA ASP A 7 -11.98 -4.59 10.07
C ASP A 7 -11.10 -3.88 11.11
N ILE A 8 -10.96 -4.40 12.33
CA ILE A 8 -9.99 -3.88 13.31
C ILE A 8 -8.55 -3.92 12.75
N SER A 9 -8.28 -4.83 11.80
CA SER A 9 -7.02 -4.89 11.04
C SER A 9 -6.77 -3.66 10.15
N SER A 10 -7.80 -2.86 9.87
CA SER A 10 -7.69 -1.63 9.09
C SER A 10 -7.34 -0.39 9.92
N LEU A 11 -7.34 -0.50 11.25
CA LEU A 11 -6.92 0.55 12.17
C LEU A 11 -5.40 0.48 12.40
N ASP A 12 -4.73 1.64 12.41
CA ASP A 12 -3.30 1.73 12.76
C ASP A 12 -3.14 1.65 14.29
N MET A 13 -3.07 0.41 14.80
CA MET A 13 -3.13 0.10 16.22
C MET A 13 -1.81 -0.43 16.74
N ASP A 14 -1.29 0.21 17.78
CA ASP A 14 -0.13 -0.32 18.49
C ASP A 14 -0.51 -1.58 19.29
N HIS A 15 0.34 -2.60 19.18
CA HIS A 15 0.20 -3.85 19.90
C HIS A 15 1.47 -4.17 20.69
N VAL A 16 1.32 -4.99 21.71
CA VAL A 16 2.42 -5.50 22.52
C VAL A 16 2.27 -7.00 22.70
N LEU A 17 3.37 -7.70 22.44
CA LEU A 17 3.53 -9.11 22.78
C LEU A 17 3.82 -9.24 24.26
N ALA A 18 2.94 -9.94 24.98
CA ALA A 18 3.17 -10.41 26.34
C ALA A 18 3.26 -11.94 26.32
N GLY A 19 4.48 -12.49 26.37
CA GLY A 19 4.72 -13.91 26.10
C GLY A 19 4.38 -14.31 24.65
N GLU A 20 3.31 -15.09 24.45
CA GLU A 20 2.81 -15.53 23.12
C GLU A 20 1.49 -14.84 22.72
N THR A 21 1.01 -13.86 23.50
CA THR A 21 -0.29 -13.21 23.29
C THR A 21 -0.14 -11.78 22.80
N ASP A 22 -0.83 -11.44 21.71
CA ASP A 22 -0.93 -10.07 21.19
C ASP A 22 -1.99 -9.28 21.97
N ILE A 23 -1.56 -8.14 22.53
CA ILE A 23 -2.42 -7.21 23.26
C ILE A 23 -2.48 -5.90 22.50
N TYR A 24 -3.68 -5.51 22.05
CA TYR A 24 -3.92 -4.24 21.35
C TYR A 24 -4.51 -3.21 22.30
N ILE A 25 -4.01 -1.97 22.26
CA ILE A 25 -4.55 -0.85 23.04
C ILE A 25 -5.43 0.00 22.14
N VAL A 26 -6.73 -0.01 22.39
CA VAL A 26 -7.76 0.52 21.51
C VAL A 26 -8.35 1.83 22.03
N PRO A 27 -8.24 2.96 21.30
CA PRO A 27 -8.95 4.17 21.64
C PRO A 27 -10.44 4.11 21.27
N ILE A 28 -11.26 4.66 22.16
CA ILE A 28 -12.69 4.87 21.97
C ILE A 28 -13.02 6.35 22.12
N ALA A 29 -13.85 6.86 21.22
CA ALA A 29 -14.47 8.17 21.33
C ALA A 29 -16.00 8.03 21.51
N ALA A 30 -16.55 8.76 22.46
CA ALA A 30 -17.99 8.80 22.75
C ALA A 30 -18.48 10.26 22.90
N PRO A 31 -19.79 10.52 22.80
CA PRO A 31 -20.35 11.85 23.05
C PRO A 31 -20.09 12.32 24.50
N ALA A 32 -19.71 13.58 24.67
CA ALA A 32 -19.62 14.18 26.01
C ALA A 32 -21.02 14.59 26.51
N LEU A 33 -21.48 13.96 27.60
CA LEU A 33 -22.73 14.35 28.28
C LEU A 33 -22.45 15.50 29.25
N ARG A 34 -22.90 16.70 28.90
CA ARG A 34 -22.83 17.88 29.77
C ARG A 34 -24.16 18.11 30.48
N GLU A 35 -24.10 18.65 31.69
CA GLU A 35 -25.29 19.06 32.44
C GLU A 35 -26.14 20.03 31.59
N GLY A 36 -27.41 19.70 31.39
CA GLY A 36 -28.37 20.48 30.59
C GLY A 36 -28.56 20.05 29.13
N PHE A 37 -27.79 19.08 28.61
CA PHE A 37 -27.98 18.53 27.26
C PHE A 37 -28.64 17.13 27.28
N SER A 38 -29.59 16.88 26.38
CA SER A 38 -30.18 15.55 26.21
C SER A 38 -29.18 14.60 25.55
N LYS A 39 -29.26 13.30 25.88
CA LYS A 39 -28.43 12.25 25.25
C LYS A 39 -28.53 12.30 23.72
N GLY A 40 -29.75 12.47 23.19
CA GLY A 40 -29.99 12.55 21.74
C GLY A 40 -29.24 13.72 21.07
N ASN A 41 -29.27 14.90 21.69
CA ASN A 41 -28.57 16.08 21.14
C ASN A 41 -27.04 15.89 21.16
N ALA A 42 -26.51 15.25 22.21
CA ALA A 42 -25.07 14.95 22.30
C ALA A 42 -24.63 13.94 21.22
N VAL A 43 -25.44 12.91 20.97
CA VAL A 43 -25.18 11.90 19.93
C VAL A 43 -25.25 12.52 18.52
N GLU A 44 -26.21 13.40 18.25
CA GLU A 44 -26.30 14.10 16.96
C GLU A 44 -25.09 15.01 16.72
N CYS A 45 -24.67 15.78 17.74
CA CYS A 45 -23.47 16.61 17.66
C CYS A 45 -22.22 15.75 17.40
N PHE A 46 -22.11 14.61 18.09
CA PHE A 46 -21.00 13.68 17.90
C PHE A 46 -20.98 13.10 16.48
N LYS A 47 -22.13 12.67 15.93
CA LYS A 47 -22.24 12.18 14.54
C LYS A 47 -21.81 13.24 13.53
N GLN A 48 -22.16 14.52 13.75
CA GLN A 48 -21.69 15.61 12.90
C GLN A 48 -20.16 15.80 12.98
N ILE A 49 -19.57 15.62 14.15
CA ILE A 49 -18.11 15.67 14.35
C ILE A 49 -17.44 14.50 13.61
N LEU A 50 -17.95 13.27 13.73
CA LEU A 50 -17.42 12.11 13.02
C LEU A 50 -17.48 12.29 11.49
N CYS A 51 -18.63 12.72 10.96
CA CYS A 51 -18.83 12.96 9.53
C CYS A 51 -17.91 14.06 8.98
N SER A 52 -17.62 15.09 9.77
CA SER A 52 -16.75 16.20 9.36
C SER A 52 -15.26 15.91 9.51
N SER A 53 -14.88 14.99 10.42
CA SER A 53 -13.47 14.70 10.75
C SER A 53 -12.90 13.50 10.01
N LYS A 54 -13.69 12.79 9.18
CA LYS A 54 -13.27 11.62 8.38
C LYS A 54 -12.49 10.58 9.22
N ILE A 55 -13.08 10.17 10.34
CA ILE A 55 -12.47 9.21 11.27
C ILE A 55 -12.58 7.79 10.71
N VAL A 56 -11.50 7.01 10.76
CA VAL A 56 -11.54 5.57 10.44
C VAL A 56 -12.15 4.84 11.64
N GLN A 57 -13.28 4.15 11.44
CA GLN A 57 -14.01 3.47 12.51
C GLN A 57 -14.01 1.96 12.28
N SER A 58 -13.75 1.17 13.32
CA SER A 58 -14.04 -0.27 13.30
C SER A 58 -15.46 -0.55 13.81
N PHE A 59 -16.12 -1.53 13.19
CA PHE A 59 -17.43 -2.05 13.59
C PHE A 59 -17.38 -3.50 14.07
N ASP A 60 -16.20 -4.13 14.01
CA ASP A 60 -16.03 -5.56 14.24
C ASP A 60 -15.88 -5.90 15.73
N VAL A 61 -15.51 -4.91 16.55
CA VAL A 61 -15.37 -5.07 18.00
C VAL A 61 -16.33 -4.11 18.69
N THR A 62 -16.94 -4.54 19.80
CA THR A 62 -17.85 -3.73 20.60
C THR A 62 -17.43 -3.69 22.06
N ILE A 63 -17.92 -2.70 22.81
CA ILE A 63 -17.75 -2.68 24.26
C ILE A 63 -18.61 -3.77 24.91
N ASP A 64 -18.17 -4.31 26.05
CA ASP A 64 -19.02 -5.25 26.80
C ASP A 64 -20.08 -4.50 27.63
N HIS A 65 -21.31 -4.42 27.10
CA HIS A 65 -22.45 -3.83 27.80
C HIS A 65 -22.83 -4.54 29.11
N LYS A 66 -22.35 -5.77 29.32
CA LYS A 66 -22.57 -6.53 30.56
C LYS A 66 -21.56 -6.20 31.65
N ASP A 67 -20.44 -5.53 31.33
CA ASP A 67 -19.46 -5.12 32.33
C ASP A 67 -20.01 -3.93 33.13
N GLU A 68 -20.13 -4.10 34.45
CA GLU A 68 -20.58 -3.04 35.36
C GLU A 68 -19.62 -1.85 35.39
N LYS A 69 -18.35 -2.07 34.98
CA LYS A 69 -17.28 -1.08 34.96
C LYS A 69 -17.13 -0.36 33.62
N GLU A 70 -17.93 -0.68 32.61
CA GLU A 70 -17.86 -0.02 31.29
C GLU A 70 -18.50 1.38 31.33
N PRO A 71 -17.69 2.47 31.28
CA PRO A 71 -18.20 3.84 31.43
C PRO A 71 -19.05 4.34 30.24
N PHE A 72 -18.99 3.66 29.10
CA PHE A 72 -19.74 4.00 27.90
C PHE A 72 -20.94 3.08 27.65
N LYS A 73 -21.31 2.18 28.59
CA LYS A 73 -22.47 1.28 28.43
C LYS A 73 -23.81 1.99 28.20
N ILE A 74 -23.87 3.27 28.52
CA ILE A 74 -25.04 4.12 28.32
C ILE A 74 -25.30 4.43 26.84
N PHE A 75 -24.31 4.20 25.97
CA PHE A 75 -24.36 4.44 24.53
C PHE A 75 -24.54 3.11 23.79
N GLU A 76 -25.41 3.09 22.78
CA GLU A 76 -25.55 1.92 21.90
C GLU A 76 -24.33 1.80 20.96
N ASP A 77 -24.13 0.63 20.34
CA ASP A 77 -22.95 0.34 19.50
C ASP A 77 -22.72 1.32 18.34
N HIS A 78 -23.77 1.98 17.87
CA HIS A 78 -23.69 3.01 16.83
C HIS A 78 -23.54 4.46 17.36
N GLU A 79 -23.50 4.64 18.68
CA GLU A 79 -23.41 5.95 19.35
C GLU A 79 -21.99 6.28 19.84
N TYR A 80 -21.08 5.32 19.83
CA TYR A 80 -19.64 5.52 20.07
C TYR A 80 -18.82 5.09 18.85
N CYS A 81 -17.54 5.45 18.83
CA CYS A 81 -16.62 5.18 17.74
C CYS A 81 -15.34 4.51 18.28
N ILE A 82 -15.00 3.35 17.72
CA ILE A 82 -13.73 2.66 17.93
C ILE A 82 -12.83 3.01 16.75
N THR A 83 -11.65 3.53 17.01
CA THR A 83 -10.80 4.16 15.99
C THR A 83 -9.33 4.08 16.38
N ASP A 84 -8.42 4.58 15.54
CA ASP A 84 -7.00 4.72 15.84
C ASP A 84 -6.67 6.14 16.36
N LEU A 85 -5.51 6.29 17.01
CA LEU A 85 -5.08 7.59 17.54
C LEU A 85 -4.85 8.62 16.43
N THR A 86 -4.39 8.17 15.27
CA THR A 86 -4.11 9.02 14.10
C THR A 86 -5.38 9.65 13.55
N SER A 87 -6.50 8.91 13.46
CA SER A 87 -7.78 9.48 13.04
C SER A 87 -8.38 10.43 14.05
N LEU A 88 -8.14 10.22 15.35
CA LEU A 88 -8.63 11.14 16.39
C LEU A 88 -8.00 12.53 16.30
N LEU A 89 -6.78 12.65 15.77
CA LEU A 89 -6.12 13.94 15.55
C LEU A 89 -6.85 14.82 14.52
N ASN A 90 -7.66 14.22 13.64
CA ASN A 90 -8.44 14.95 12.63
C ASN A 90 -9.63 15.73 13.24
N ILE A 91 -9.98 15.47 14.51
CA ILE A 91 -11.02 16.24 15.22
C ILE A 91 -10.47 17.64 15.53
N LYS A 92 -11.14 18.66 15.01
CA LYS A 92 -10.82 20.07 15.28
C LYS A 92 -10.80 20.35 16.78
N GLU A 93 -9.80 21.09 17.25
CA GLU A 93 -9.54 21.36 18.67
C GLU A 93 -10.76 21.92 19.41
N ASN A 94 -11.49 22.85 18.79
CA ASN A 94 -12.72 23.44 19.33
C ASN A 94 -13.90 22.47 19.46
N LYS A 95 -13.84 21.30 18.83
CA LYS A 95 -14.84 20.23 18.89
C LYS A 95 -14.44 19.08 19.81
N ARG A 96 -13.18 19.02 20.24
CA ARG A 96 -12.69 17.96 21.15
C ARG A 96 -13.39 17.97 22.51
N LEU A 97 -13.83 19.14 22.98
CA LEU A 97 -14.57 19.28 24.25
C LEU A 97 -15.95 18.61 24.21
N ASP A 98 -16.50 18.37 23.02
CA ASP A 98 -17.79 17.71 22.82
C ASP A 98 -17.64 16.17 22.69
N CYS A 99 -16.40 15.68 22.76
CA CYS A 99 -16.03 14.27 22.73
C CYS A 99 -15.46 13.83 24.08
N ASN A 100 -15.66 12.57 24.41
CA ASN A 100 -15.09 11.91 25.57
C ASN A 100 -14.26 10.73 25.09
N PHE A 101 -12.98 10.68 25.47
CA PHE A 101 -12.05 9.65 25.02
C PHE A 101 -11.71 8.68 26.14
N GLY A 102 -11.42 7.43 25.76
CA GLY A 102 -10.97 6.37 26.65
C GLY A 102 -10.08 5.36 25.91
N LEU A 103 -9.32 4.57 26.66
CA LEU A 103 -8.57 3.43 26.13
C LEU A 103 -9.19 2.11 26.60
N ARG A 104 -9.15 1.10 25.75
CA ARG A 104 -9.55 -0.28 26.01
C ARG A 104 -8.45 -1.24 25.61
N VAL A 105 -8.54 -2.47 26.11
CA VAL A 105 -7.64 -3.55 25.71
C VAL A 105 -8.43 -4.55 24.88
N TYR A 106 -7.84 -4.95 23.76
CA TYR A 106 -8.34 -6.02 22.92
C TYR A 106 -7.30 -7.16 22.90
N ILE A 107 -7.76 -8.34 23.28
CA ILE A 107 -6.96 -9.57 23.32
C ILE A 107 -7.68 -10.59 22.44
N PRO A 108 -7.22 -10.83 21.19
CA PRO A 108 -7.91 -11.70 20.25
C PRO A 108 -8.07 -13.15 20.76
N SER A 109 -7.17 -13.60 21.65
CA SER A 109 -7.16 -14.97 22.18
C SER A 109 -8.22 -15.22 23.27
N GLU A 110 -8.76 -14.18 23.90
CA GLU A 110 -9.71 -14.33 25.02
C GLU A 110 -11.17 -14.14 24.58
N ASP A 111 -11.46 -13.08 23.83
CA ASP A 111 -12.81 -12.75 23.36
C ASP A 111 -12.74 -12.07 21.98
N GLN A 112 -13.10 -12.80 20.91
CA GLN A 112 -12.84 -12.38 19.53
C GLN A 112 -13.45 -11.03 19.11
N PHE A 113 -14.45 -10.51 19.82
CA PHE A 113 -15.21 -9.31 19.39
C PHE A 113 -15.50 -8.31 20.52
N LYS A 114 -14.84 -8.41 21.68
CA LYS A 114 -15.13 -7.54 22.83
C LYS A 114 -13.92 -6.75 23.32
N LEU A 115 -14.13 -5.45 23.53
CA LEU A 115 -13.18 -4.57 24.18
C LEU A 115 -13.34 -4.65 25.70
N LYS A 116 -12.23 -4.87 26.41
CA LYS A 116 -12.20 -4.92 27.87
C LYS A 116 -11.78 -3.59 28.46
N VAL A 117 -12.44 -3.19 29.55
CA VAL A 117 -12.14 -1.96 30.29
C VAL A 117 -10.78 -2.09 30.97
N ILE A 118 -9.89 -1.11 30.78
CA ILE A 118 -8.62 -1.02 31.51
C ILE A 118 -8.92 -0.64 32.96
N ASN A 119 -9.29 -1.63 33.76
CA ASN A 119 -9.55 -1.46 35.19
C ASN A 119 -8.38 -2.09 35.97
N ASN A 120 -8.17 -1.63 37.20
CA ASN A 120 -7.14 -2.17 38.10
C ASN A 120 -7.31 -3.69 38.35
N ASN A 121 -8.42 -4.31 37.95
CA ASN A 121 -8.65 -5.75 38.02
C ASN A 121 -8.00 -6.55 36.87
N ILE A 122 -8.08 -6.09 35.62
CA ILE A 122 -7.35 -6.72 34.48
C ILE A 122 -5.84 -6.54 34.69
N LEU A 123 -5.47 -5.38 35.25
CA LEU A 123 -4.11 -5.10 35.68
C LEU A 123 -3.70 -5.94 36.92
N LYS A 124 -4.62 -6.38 37.78
CA LYS A 124 -4.35 -7.28 38.93
C LYS A 124 -4.26 -8.75 38.54
N GLU A 125 -5.06 -9.22 37.59
CA GLU A 125 -4.90 -10.57 36.99
C GLU A 125 -3.53 -10.70 36.31
N ALA A 126 -2.97 -9.58 35.85
CA ALA A 126 -1.60 -9.48 35.37
C ALA A 126 -0.54 -9.07 36.43
N ASN A 127 -0.83 -8.94 37.74
CA ASN A 127 0.07 -8.37 38.79
C ASN A 127 0.81 -7.05 38.40
N MET A 128 0.15 -6.06 37.79
CA MET A 128 0.68 -4.72 37.51
C MET A 128 0.46 -3.76 38.71
N PRO A 129 1.28 -2.71 38.90
CA PRO A 129 1.14 -1.78 40.04
C PRO A 129 -0.10 -0.90 39.94
N ASP A 130 -0.62 -0.45 41.08
CA ASP A 130 -1.79 0.42 41.20
C ASP A 130 -1.47 1.83 40.66
N PHE A 131 -2.16 2.27 39.60
CA PHE A 131 -1.74 3.41 38.79
C PHE A 131 -2.10 4.80 39.34
N GLY A 132 -2.75 4.91 40.50
CA GLY A 132 -3.04 6.20 41.14
C GLY A 132 -3.88 7.20 40.32
N ILE A 133 -4.38 6.79 39.15
CA ILE A 133 -5.32 7.54 38.31
C ILE A 133 -6.63 6.78 38.36
N SER A 134 -7.65 7.40 38.95
CA SER A 134 -8.87 6.73 39.40
C SER A 134 -9.77 6.18 38.28
N ASP A 135 -9.54 6.53 37.01
CA ASP A 135 -10.22 5.91 35.86
C ASP A 135 -9.48 6.20 34.53
N MET A 136 -8.79 5.21 33.94
CA MET A 136 -8.26 5.28 32.55
C MET A 136 -9.35 5.00 31.50
N SER A 137 -10.56 4.77 31.97
CA SER A 137 -11.69 4.25 31.21
C SER A 137 -12.53 5.36 30.54
N LYS A 138 -12.48 6.60 31.08
CA LYS A 138 -13.34 7.74 30.71
C LYS A 138 -12.67 9.08 31.03
N GLY A 139 -12.99 10.13 30.28
CA GLY A 139 -12.67 11.51 30.63
C GLY A 139 -11.24 11.94 30.29
N LEU A 140 -10.58 11.18 29.41
CA LEU A 140 -9.23 11.50 28.95
C LEU A 140 -9.30 12.61 27.90
N SER A 141 -8.37 13.55 27.95
CA SER A 141 -8.15 14.48 26.84
C SER A 141 -7.36 13.77 25.74
N LEU A 142 -7.56 14.20 24.48
CA LEU A 142 -6.84 13.59 23.35
C LEU A 142 -5.31 13.65 23.54
N ASP A 143 -4.83 14.74 24.14
CA ASP A 143 -3.39 14.96 24.38
C ASP A 143 -2.80 14.00 25.43
N THR A 144 -3.63 13.39 26.28
CA THR A 144 -3.18 12.41 27.28
C THR A 144 -3.24 10.97 26.78
N LEU A 145 -3.98 10.67 25.70
CA LEU A 145 -4.12 9.30 25.17
C LEU A 145 -2.81 8.71 24.66
N GLY A 146 -2.03 9.48 23.89
CA GLY A 146 -0.74 9.03 23.34
C GLY A 146 0.27 8.67 24.42
N PRO A 147 0.62 9.60 25.34
CA PRO A 147 1.52 9.32 26.46
C PRO A 147 1.06 8.18 27.36
N LEU A 148 -0.26 8.04 27.59
CA LEU A 148 -0.83 6.97 28.41
C LEU A 148 -0.66 5.61 27.74
N LYS A 149 -0.96 5.51 26.43
CA LYS A 149 -0.75 4.30 25.64
C LYS A 149 0.73 3.88 25.69
N ASP A 150 1.66 4.78 25.42
CA ASP A 150 3.09 4.48 25.42
C ASP A 150 3.59 4.01 26.80
N ALA A 151 3.06 4.60 27.88
CA ALA A 151 3.36 4.18 29.24
C ALA A 151 2.86 2.76 29.54
N ILE A 152 1.64 2.41 29.10
CA ILE A 152 1.08 1.05 29.26
C ILE A 152 1.93 0.04 28.49
N ILE A 153 2.29 0.34 27.24
CA ILE A 153 3.13 -0.51 26.40
C ILE A 153 4.48 -0.80 27.05
N LYS A 154 5.16 0.26 27.50
CA LYS A 154 6.49 0.15 28.10
C LYS A 154 6.48 -0.71 29.36
N LEU A 155 5.42 -0.63 30.17
CA LEU A 155 5.28 -1.42 31.39
C LEU A 155 5.04 -2.92 31.12
N ILE A 156 4.28 -3.25 30.08
CA ILE A 156 4.11 -4.64 29.63
C ILE A 156 5.47 -5.22 29.22
N GLN A 157 6.25 -4.47 28.42
CA GLN A 157 7.57 -4.90 27.94
C GLN A 157 8.64 -5.01 29.05
N GLU A 158 8.64 -4.12 30.05
CA GLU A 158 9.59 -4.15 31.17
C GLU A 158 9.38 -5.37 32.08
N ARG A 159 8.16 -5.92 32.10
CA ARG A 159 7.82 -7.10 32.89
C ARG A 159 8.26 -8.39 32.22
N ASP A 160 8.02 -8.55 30.92
CA ASP A 160 8.49 -9.73 30.16
C ASP A 160 10.01 -9.91 30.29
N LYS A 161 10.76 -8.80 30.32
CA LYS A 161 12.22 -8.81 30.56
C LYS A 161 12.61 -9.24 31.98
N LYS A 162 11.78 -8.99 33.00
CA LYS A 162 12.02 -9.45 34.39
C LYS A 162 11.68 -10.92 34.57
N ASP A 163 10.63 -11.42 33.92
CA ASP A 163 10.26 -12.84 33.98
C ASP A 163 11.29 -13.73 33.26
N VAL A 164 11.90 -13.27 32.17
CA VAL A 164 13.03 -13.97 31.49
C VAL A 164 14.30 -14.01 32.36
N ASN A 165 14.62 -12.91 33.08
CA ASN A 165 15.81 -12.83 33.94
C ASN A 165 15.65 -13.56 35.29
N GLN A 166 14.42 -13.72 35.81
CA GLN A 166 14.18 -14.55 36.99
C GLN A 166 14.17 -16.06 36.62
N ASN A 167 13.71 -16.42 35.43
CA ASN A 167 13.72 -17.82 34.94
C ASN A 167 15.13 -18.39 34.70
N THR A 168 16.14 -17.56 34.43
CA THR A 168 17.56 -18.00 34.29
C THR A 168 18.27 -18.18 35.64
N ALA A 169 17.84 -17.51 36.69
CA ALA A 169 18.39 -17.70 38.05
C ALA A 169 17.70 -18.85 38.82
N LEU A 170 16.44 -19.17 38.49
CA LEU A 170 15.65 -20.23 39.14
C LEU A 170 15.86 -21.63 38.53
N THR A 171 16.34 -21.73 37.28
CA THR A 171 16.61 -23.02 36.60
C THR A 171 17.75 -23.83 37.20
N ASN A 172 18.67 -23.21 37.95
CA ASN A 172 19.78 -23.91 38.63
C ASN A 172 19.50 -24.30 40.09
N LYS A 173 18.37 -23.87 40.68
CA LYS A 173 17.97 -24.26 42.05
C LYS A 173 16.62 -24.99 42.14
N GLN A 174 15.85 -25.12 41.05
CA GLN A 174 14.54 -25.80 41.03
C GLN A 174 14.54 -27.22 40.41
N LYS A 175 15.69 -27.89 40.26
CA LYS A 175 15.71 -29.34 39.96
C LYS A 175 15.38 -30.23 41.16
N HIS A 176 15.19 -29.67 42.37
CA HIS A 176 14.93 -30.48 43.58
C HIS A 176 13.67 -30.14 44.38
N ILE A 177 12.89 -29.10 44.03
CA ILE A 177 11.72 -28.71 44.83
C ILE A 177 10.63 -28.13 43.90
N LYS A 178 9.87 -28.98 43.21
CA LYS A 178 8.58 -28.60 42.58
C LYS A 178 7.65 -29.78 42.26
N SER A 179 7.79 -30.89 42.98
CA SER A 179 6.62 -31.70 43.33
C SER A 179 6.07 -31.13 44.64
N ILE A 180 4.78 -30.76 44.66
CA ILE A 180 3.97 -30.33 45.81
C ILE A 180 3.70 -28.81 45.86
N LYS A 181 2.43 -28.49 45.52
CA LYS A 181 1.61 -27.29 45.81
C LYS A 181 1.82 -26.03 44.96
N THR A 182 0.87 -25.81 44.05
CA THR A 182 -0.19 -24.80 44.22
C THR A 182 -1.32 -25.04 43.23
N ILE A 183 -2.44 -25.56 43.73
CA ILE A 183 -3.77 -25.40 43.13
C ILE A 183 -4.47 -24.40 44.03
N ASN A 184 -4.89 -23.27 43.49
CA ASN A 184 -5.94 -22.43 44.05
C ASN A 184 -6.62 -21.65 42.92
N ASN A 185 -7.82 -22.14 42.61
CA ASN A 185 -9.08 -21.44 42.38
C ASN A 185 -9.08 -20.20 41.47
N GLY A 186 -9.58 -20.41 40.26
CA GLY A 186 -10.12 -19.39 39.36
C GLY A 186 -10.67 -20.09 38.13
N GLU A 187 -11.98 -20.38 38.15
CA GLU A 187 -12.80 -20.93 37.07
C GLU A 187 -12.50 -22.38 36.64
N ASP A 188 -13.53 -23.23 36.73
CA ASP A 188 -13.61 -24.51 36.03
C ASP A 188 -13.59 -24.25 34.51
N LEU A 189 -12.42 -23.94 33.93
CA LEU A 189 -12.12 -24.33 32.56
C LEU A 189 -12.23 -25.85 32.57
N SER A 190 -13.38 -26.36 32.15
CA SER A 190 -13.69 -27.80 32.15
C SER A 190 -12.45 -28.58 31.68
N ASP A 191 -12.00 -29.60 32.43
CA ASP A 191 -10.78 -30.36 32.14
C ASP A 191 -10.73 -30.84 30.67
N ILE A 192 -11.89 -31.03 30.04
CA ILE A 192 -12.01 -31.33 28.62
C ILE A 192 -11.51 -30.22 27.69
N LYS A 193 -11.66 -28.94 28.05
CA LYS A 193 -11.16 -27.80 27.27
C LYS A 193 -9.63 -27.82 27.24
N LEU A 194 -8.99 -27.99 28.40
CA LEU A 194 -7.53 -28.19 28.50
C LEU A 194 -7.07 -29.39 27.67
N LEU A 195 -7.79 -30.51 27.74
CA LEU A 195 -7.50 -31.70 26.94
C LEU A 195 -7.65 -31.45 25.43
N LYS A 196 -8.65 -30.68 25.01
CA LYS A 196 -8.84 -30.28 23.60
C LYS A 196 -7.72 -29.38 23.12
N ASP A 197 -7.34 -28.38 23.91
CA ASP A 197 -6.26 -27.46 23.56
C ASP A 197 -4.93 -28.21 23.45
N ASN A 198 -4.65 -29.12 24.39
CA ASN A 198 -3.47 -29.99 24.34
C ASN A 198 -3.48 -30.92 23.12
N LEU A 199 -4.63 -31.50 22.78
CA LEU A 199 -4.78 -32.34 21.59
C LEU A 199 -4.50 -31.56 20.31
N TYR A 200 -5.08 -30.36 20.18
CA TYR A 200 -4.88 -29.49 19.02
C TYR A 200 -3.41 -29.07 18.87
N ASN A 201 -2.79 -28.63 19.97
CA ASN A 201 -1.37 -28.22 19.98
C ASN A 201 -0.44 -29.38 19.61
N THR A 202 -0.73 -30.59 20.12
CA THR A 202 0.04 -31.79 19.79
C THR A 202 -0.09 -32.12 18.31
N LEU A 203 -1.30 -32.12 17.74
CA LEU A 203 -1.52 -32.32 16.30
C LEU A 203 -0.84 -31.25 15.45
N ASN A 204 -0.91 -29.99 15.86
CA ASN A 204 -0.24 -28.88 15.20
C ASN A 204 1.30 -29.03 15.23
N SER A 205 1.86 -29.69 16.23
CA SER A 205 3.30 -30.00 16.28
C SER A 205 3.70 -31.21 15.43
N LEU A 206 2.82 -32.22 15.30
CA LEU A 206 3.08 -33.47 14.59
C LEU A 206 2.96 -33.34 13.07
N ILE A 207 2.03 -32.50 12.62
CA ILE A 207 1.79 -32.23 11.21
C ILE A 207 2.78 -31.18 10.71
N ASP A 208 3.58 -31.56 9.72
CA ASP A 208 4.66 -30.72 9.20
C ASP A 208 4.14 -29.35 8.77
N LYS A 209 4.95 -28.33 9.02
CA LYS A 209 4.68 -26.98 8.54
C LYS A 209 4.89 -26.92 7.03
N VAL A 210 4.07 -26.12 6.36
CA VAL A 210 4.16 -25.92 4.91
C VAL A 210 5.21 -24.86 4.62
N TYR A 211 6.17 -25.20 3.77
CA TYR A 211 7.17 -24.28 3.23
C TYR A 211 7.35 -24.50 1.73
N LEU A 212 7.61 -23.43 0.98
CA LEU A 212 7.90 -23.44 -0.45
C LEU A 212 9.27 -22.78 -0.74
N ASP A 213 10.23 -22.95 0.15
CA ASP A 213 11.54 -22.27 0.12
C ASP A 213 12.64 -23.13 -0.48
N ASN A 214 12.29 -23.96 -1.46
CA ASN A 214 13.25 -24.76 -2.19
C ASN A 214 14.10 -23.83 -3.09
N GLU A 215 15.42 -24.06 -3.20
CA GLU A 215 16.29 -23.30 -4.12
C GLU A 215 15.81 -23.41 -5.58
N GLU A 216 15.15 -24.52 -5.92
CA GLU A 216 14.52 -24.73 -7.21
C GLU A 216 13.28 -23.85 -7.44
N LEU A 217 12.77 -23.20 -6.40
CA LEU A 217 11.66 -22.25 -6.48
C LEU A 217 12.16 -20.80 -6.43
N GLU A 218 13.47 -20.56 -6.39
CA GLU A 218 14.01 -19.21 -6.55
C GLU A 218 14.02 -18.79 -8.03
N PHE A 219 13.64 -17.54 -8.26
CA PHE A 219 13.74 -16.92 -9.58
C PHE A 219 15.20 -16.53 -9.84
N ARG A 220 15.85 -17.22 -10.78
CA ARG A 220 17.26 -16.95 -11.13
C ARG A 220 17.32 -15.90 -12.23
N SER A 221 18.09 -14.83 -12.00
CA SER A 221 18.19 -13.77 -12.99
C SER A 221 18.78 -14.25 -14.31
N ILE A 222 18.15 -13.87 -15.41
CA ILE A 222 18.62 -14.08 -16.78
C ILE A 222 19.20 -12.82 -17.42
N VAL A 223 18.94 -11.64 -16.83
CA VAL A 223 19.41 -10.35 -17.35
C VAL A 223 20.78 -9.98 -16.76
N ASP A 224 20.99 -10.21 -15.45
CA ASP A 224 22.24 -9.82 -14.77
C ASP A 224 23.48 -10.59 -15.27
N ASN A 225 23.28 -11.75 -15.90
CA ASN A 225 24.35 -12.58 -16.43
C ASN A 225 24.77 -12.22 -17.88
N LYS A 226 24.24 -11.12 -18.44
CA LYS A 226 24.49 -10.71 -19.84
C LYS A 226 24.95 -9.26 -19.93
N ASP A 227 25.89 -9.00 -20.84
CA ASP A 227 26.47 -7.67 -21.12
C ASP A 227 25.55 -6.84 -22.04
N TYR A 228 24.39 -6.43 -21.51
CA TYR A 228 23.47 -5.53 -22.22
C TYR A 228 23.95 -4.07 -22.19
N ASP A 229 23.68 -3.33 -23.27
CA ASP A 229 23.98 -1.90 -23.36
C ASP A 229 23.21 -1.10 -22.28
N GLU A 230 23.83 -0.07 -21.70
CA GLU A 230 23.35 0.67 -20.54
C GLU A 230 21.97 1.31 -20.76
N LYS A 231 21.63 1.60 -22.03
CA LYS A 231 20.34 2.19 -22.41
C LYS A 231 19.17 1.20 -22.36
N VAL A 232 19.43 -0.09 -22.57
CA VAL A 232 18.40 -1.14 -22.68
C VAL A 232 18.30 -1.97 -21.40
N LEU A 233 19.40 -2.07 -20.66
CA LEU A 233 19.49 -2.78 -19.38
C LEU A 233 18.36 -2.43 -18.39
N PRO A 234 17.96 -1.15 -18.17
CA PRO A 234 16.87 -0.82 -17.24
C PRO A 234 15.53 -1.41 -17.66
N THR A 235 15.25 -1.48 -18.97
CA THR A 235 14.00 -2.02 -19.50
C THR A 235 13.93 -3.53 -19.29
N TYR A 236 15.02 -4.26 -19.56
CA TYR A 236 15.08 -5.70 -19.33
C TYR A 236 15.03 -6.06 -17.84
N LYS A 237 15.72 -5.31 -16.99
CA LYS A 237 15.61 -5.46 -15.53
C LYS A 237 14.20 -5.26 -15.02
N LYS A 238 13.47 -4.29 -15.58
CA LYS A 238 12.07 -4.05 -15.21
C LYS A 238 11.14 -5.19 -15.64
N LEU A 239 11.34 -5.74 -16.84
CA LEU A 239 10.59 -6.91 -17.33
C LEU A 239 10.88 -8.14 -16.45
N GLU A 240 12.14 -8.35 -16.09
CA GLU A 240 12.54 -9.41 -15.18
C GLU A 240 11.90 -9.25 -13.80
N GLN A 241 11.92 -8.04 -13.24
CA GLN A 241 11.31 -7.76 -11.96
C GLN A 241 9.79 -8.03 -11.96
N LEU A 242 9.08 -7.59 -13.01
CA LEU A 242 7.65 -7.89 -13.16
C LEU A 242 7.39 -9.40 -13.22
N THR A 243 8.21 -10.14 -13.98
CA THR A 243 8.09 -11.60 -14.09
C THR A 243 8.37 -12.29 -12.75
N GLN A 244 9.38 -11.82 -12.02
CA GLN A 244 9.73 -12.31 -10.68
C GLN A 244 8.60 -12.03 -9.68
N ASP A 245 8.00 -10.84 -9.71
CA ASP A 245 6.89 -10.45 -8.85
C ASP A 245 5.65 -11.31 -9.12
N ASP A 246 5.30 -11.54 -10.39
CA ASP A 246 4.18 -12.40 -10.80
C ASP A 246 4.38 -13.86 -10.34
N PHE A 247 5.63 -14.37 -10.43
CA PHE A 247 5.98 -15.69 -9.94
C PHE A 247 5.89 -15.77 -8.40
N ASN A 248 6.43 -14.77 -7.69
CA ASN A 248 6.38 -14.69 -6.24
C ASN A 248 4.94 -14.59 -5.72
N GLN A 249 4.08 -13.84 -6.40
CA GLN A 249 2.66 -13.78 -6.07
C GLN A 249 2.02 -15.16 -6.18
N ALA A 250 2.26 -15.89 -7.26
CA ALA A 250 1.73 -17.24 -7.43
C ALA A 250 2.29 -18.25 -6.40
N LYS A 251 3.57 -18.10 -6.00
CA LYS A 251 4.17 -18.87 -4.89
C LYS A 251 3.42 -18.59 -3.59
N ASN A 252 3.16 -17.33 -3.27
CA ASN A 252 2.45 -16.92 -2.05
C ASN A 252 0.99 -17.40 -2.03
N ASP A 253 0.28 -17.30 -3.15
CA ASP A 253 -1.09 -17.80 -3.28
C ASP A 253 -1.16 -19.31 -3.03
N LYS A 254 -0.22 -20.06 -3.61
CA LYS A 254 -0.09 -21.51 -3.35
C LYS A 254 0.25 -21.82 -1.90
N LEU A 255 1.15 -21.05 -1.29
CA LEU A 255 1.52 -21.20 0.11
C LEU A 255 0.29 -21.04 1.01
N PHE A 256 -0.53 -20.00 0.77
CA PHE A 256 -1.77 -19.77 1.51
C PHE A 256 -2.76 -20.93 1.38
N VAL A 257 -2.95 -21.44 0.16
CA VAL A 257 -3.84 -22.60 -0.09
C VAL A 257 -3.33 -23.85 0.64
N LEU A 258 -2.02 -24.10 0.64
CA LEU A 258 -1.42 -25.24 1.35
C LEU A 258 -1.52 -25.10 2.87
N GLN A 259 -1.33 -23.89 3.42
CA GLN A 259 -1.54 -23.60 4.84
C GLN A 259 -2.97 -23.91 5.27
N LYS A 260 -3.96 -23.46 4.48
CA LYS A 260 -5.36 -23.78 4.72
C LYS A 260 -5.65 -25.28 4.66
N LYS A 261 -5.09 -25.99 3.66
CA LYS A 261 -5.21 -27.46 3.59
C LYS A 261 -4.60 -28.16 4.82
N ARG A 262 -3.46 -27.65 5.32
CA ARG A 262 -2.86 -28.16 6.57
C ARG A 262 -3.79 -27.98 7.76
N GLU A 263 -4.38 -26.81 7.91
CA GLU A 263 -5.37 -26.54 8.97
C GLU A 263 -6.60 -27.45 8.84
N ASP A 264 -7.10 -27.67 7.62
CA ASP A 264 -8.21 -28.59 7.36
C ASP A 264 -7.86 -30.04 7.75
N VAL A 265 -6.62 -30.48 7.48
CA VAL A 265 -6.12 -31.79 7.92
C VAL A 265 -6.06 -31.88 9.43
N ILE A 266 -5.52 -30.87 10.12
CA ILE A 266 -5.46 -30.81 11.59
C ILE A 266 -6.88 -30.88 12.16
N ASN A 267 -7.80 -30.05 11.65
CA ASN A 267 -9.18 -29.98 12.10
C ASN A 267 -9.94 -31.29 11.85
N SER A 268 -9.70 -31.94 10.71
CA SER A 268 -10.29 -33.25 10.40
C SER A 268 -9.86 -34.31 11.41
N ILE A 269 -8.56 -34.40 11.71
CA ILE A 269 -8.04 -35.35 12.68
C ILE A 269 -8.56 -34.99 14.08
N PHE A 270 -8.48 -33.72 14.46
CA PHE A 270 -8.96 -33.23 15.75
C PHE A 270 -10.43 -33.62 15.98
N ASN A 271 -11.32 -33.35 15.04
CA ASN A 271 -12.74 -33.68 15.16
C ASN A 271 -13.00 -35.19 15.30
N GLN A 272 -12.21 -36.02 14.62
CA GLN A 272 -12.27 -37.47 14.76
C GLN A 272 -11.85 -37.92 16.18
N LEU A 273 -10.78 -37.33 16.70
CA LEU A 273 -10.20 -37.68 18.01
C LEU A 273 -10.96 -37.10 19.20
N VAL A 274 -11.72 -36.01 19.01
CA VAL A 274 -12.50 -35.36 20.09
C VAL A 274 -13.52 -36.33 20.69
N THR A 275 -14.12 -37.22 19.90
CA THR A 275 -15.10 -38.20 20.42
C THR A 275 -14.45 -39.17 21.41
N ASP A 276 -13.25 -39.67 21.08
CA ASP A 276 -12.48 -40.55 21.95
C ASP A 276 -11.93 -39.80 23.18
N LEU A 277 -11.58 -38.53 23.01
CA LEU A 277 -11.19 -37.62 24.09
C LEU A 277 -12.30 -37.47 25.12
N TRP A 278 -13.53 -37.23 24.66
CA TRP A 278 -14.69 -37.17 25.54
C TRP A 278 -14.94 -38.48 26.27
N SER A 279 -14.83 -39.62 25.57
CA SER A 279 -15.01 -40.93 26.18
C SER A 279 -14.01 -41.18 27.32
N LYS A 280 -12.72 -40.95 27.07
CA LYS A 280 -11.66 -41.12 28.08
C LYS A 280 -11.76 -40.09 29.21
N SER A 281 -12.18 -38.85 28.93
CA SER A 281 -12.43 -37.83 29.96
C SER A 281 -13.55 -38.25 30.91
N ILE A 282 -14.66 -38.78 30.38
CA ILE A 282 -15.77 -39.30 31.20
C ILE A 282 -15.31 -40.48 32.07
N GLU A 283 -14.44 -41.34 31.55
CA GLU A 283 -13.86 -42.43 32.34
C GLU A 283 -13.00 -41.90 33.50
N ALA A 284 -12.18 -40.87 33.26
CA ALA A 284 -11.39 -40.22 34.30
C ALA A 284 -12.27 -39.54 35.37
N ASP A 285 -13.35 -38.87 34.97
CA ASP A 285 -14.31 -38.23 35.89
C ASP A 285 -15.01 -39.25 36.80
N LYS A 286 -15.30 -40.45 36.28
CA LYS A 286 -15.84 -41.55 37.11
C LYS A 286 -14.86 -41.98 38.20
N MET A 287 -13.55 -41.88 37.96
CA MET A 287 -12.54 -42.18 38.98
C MET A 287 -12.49 -41.11 40.08
N ARG A 288 -12.73 -39.84 39.73
CA ARG A 288 -12.75 -38.70 40.66
C ARG A 288 -13.83 -38.84 41.73
N ASN A 289 -15.00 -39.41 41.39
CA ASN A 289 -16.08 -39.64 42.34
C ASN A 289 -15.96 -40.99 43.05
N TYR A 290 -15.08 -41.09 44.05
CA TYR A 290 -14.88 -42.32 44.84
C TYR A 290 -16.13 -42.79 45.62
N LYS A 291 -17.15 -41.95 45.80
CA LYS A 291 -18.41 -42.34 46.44
C LYS A 291 -19.36 -43.08 45.49
N SER A 292 -19.18 -42.93 44.18
CA SER A 292 -19.95 -43.66 43.17
C SER A 292 -19.59 -45.15 43.16
N VAL A 293 -20.58 -46.01 42.90
CA VAL A 293 -20.39 -47.47 42.76
C VAL A 293 -19.48 -47.82 41.59
N ASP A 294 -19.46 -46.96 40.56
CA ASP A 294 -18.67 -47.16 39.35
C ASP A 294 -17.17 -46.82 39.55
N SER A 295 -16.80 -46.22 40.69
CA SER A 295 -15.41 -45.86 40.97
C SER A 295 -14.63 -47.03 41.55
N LYS A 296 -13.41 -47.25 41.03
CA LYS A 296 -12.45 -48.22 41.59
C LYS A 296 -12.11 -47.93 43.07
N TYR A 297 -12.32 -46.69 43.53
CA TYR A 297 -12.05 -46.27 44.91
C TYR A 297 -13.23 -46.47 45.87
N ASN A 298 -14.41 -46.88 45.38
CA ASN A 298 -15.60 -47.06 46.20
C ASN A 298 -15.43 -48.08 47.32
N LYS A 299 -14.71 -49.17 47.02
CA LYS A 299 -14.41 -50.21 48.01
C LYS A 299 -13.62 -49.64 49.19
N TYR A 300 -12.57 -48.87 48.92
CA TYR A 300 -11.74 -48.25 49.96
C TYR A 300 -12.53 -47.22 50.77
N TYR A 301 -13.40 -46.43 50.12
CA TYR A 301 -14.28 -45.50 50.80
C TYR A 301 -15.24 -46.22 51.77
N LYS A 302 -15.91 -47.29 51.31
CA LYS A 302 -16.82 -48.10 52.14
C LYS A 302 -16.09 -48.78 53.31
N GLU A 303 -14.86 -49.24 53.11
CA GLU A 303 -14.05 -49.80 54.19
C GLU A 303 -13.68 -48.75 55.25
N ILE A 304 -13.44 -47.49 54.87
CA ILE A 304 -13.19 -46.39 55.79
C ILE A 304 -14.46 -46.03 56.57
N GLU A 305 -15.61 -45.96 55.91
CA GLU A 305 -16.91 -45.74 56.57
C GLU A 305 -17.23 -46.86 57.56
N SER A 306 -17.08 -48.13 57.15
CA SER A 306 -17.32 -49.28 58.02
C SER A 306 -16.42 -49.25 59.26
N LYS A 307 -15.15 -48.86 59.13
CA LYS A 307 -14.23 -48.73 60.28
C LYS A 307 -14.63 -47.61 61.24
N LEU A 308 -15.21 -46.52 60.73
CA LEU A 308 -15.76 -45.46 61.58
C LEU A 308 -16.98 -45.97 62.34
N ASP A 309 -17.92 -46.62 61.65
CA ASP A 309 -19.13 -47.18 62.27
C ASP A 309 -18.80 -48.23 63.34
N ASP A 310 -17.85 -49.13 63.04
CA ASP A 310 -17.35 -50.12 64.00
C ASP A 310 -16.72 -49.42 65.22
N ALA A 311 -15.89 -48.40 65.02
CA ALA A 311 -15.28 -47.66 66.11
C ALA A 311 -16.32 -46.95 66.98
N LEU A 312 -17.32 -46.30 66.37
CA LEU A 312 -18.41 -45.61 67.06
C LEU A 312 -19.29 -46.60 67.84
N SER A 313 -19.58 -47.78 67.28
CA SER A 313 -20.40 -48.80 67.93
C SER A 313 -19.76 -49.39 69.21
N VAL A 314 -18.42 -49.38 69.29
CA VAL A 314 -17.65 -49.89 70.44
C VAL A 314 -17.49 -48.83 71.55
N ILE A 315 -17.67 -47.54 71.25
CA ILE A 315 -17.56 -46.44 72.24
C ILE A 315 -18.51 -46.63 73.43
N PRO A 316 -19.82 -46.92 73.26
CA PRO A 316 -20.73 -47.13 74.39
C PRO A 316 -20.26 -48.22 75.36
N ASN A 317 -19.70 -49.32 74.84
CA ASN A 317 -19.19 -50.42 75.67
C ASN A 317 -17.94 -49.99 76.44
N LYS A 318 -17.00 -49.30 75.79
CA LYS A 318 -15.80 -48.76 76.46
C LYS A 318 -16.13 -47.68 77.49
N VAL A 319 -17.12 -46.84 77.21
CA VAL A 319 -17.64 -45.84 78.15
C VAL A 319 -18.25 -46.56 79.35
N LYS A 320 -19.08 -47.58 79.15
CA LYS A 320 -19.68 -48.38 80.24
C LYS A 320 -18.62 -49.06 81.12
N GLU A 321 -17.59 -49.68 80.53
CA GLU A 321 -16.48 -50.27 81.30
C GLU A 321 -15.69 -49.24 82.09
N HIS A 322 -15.43 -48.07 81.51
CA HIS A 322 -14.72 -46.98 82.17
C HIS A 322 -15.57 -46.35 83.29
N THR A 323 -16.88 -46.18 83.07
CA THR A 323 -17.85 -45.75 84.08
C THR A 323 -17.83 -46.70 85.27
N GLN A 324 -17.91 -48.01 85.04
CA GLN A 324 -17.85 -48.99 86.14
C GLN A 324 -16.51 -48.94 86.91
N LYS A 325 -15.40 -48.69 86.23
CA LYS A 325 -14.09 -48.51 86.90
C LYS A 325 -14.07 -47.23 87.74
N LEU A 326 -14.57 -46.12 87.21
CA LEU A 326 -14.64 -44.87 87.98
C LEU A 326 -15.62 -44.98 89.15
N GLU A 327 -16.79 -45.58 88.96
CA GLU A 327 -17.76 -45.83 90.04
C GLU A 327 -17.14 -46.67 91.15
N LYS A 328 -16.41 -47.74 90.81
CA LYS A 328 -15.67 -48.54 91.81
C LYS A 328 -14.61 -47.73 92.54
N SER A 329 -13.84 -46.90 91.83
CA SER A 329 -12.84 -46.04 92.46
C SER A 329 -13.46 -44.94 93.34
N PHE A 330 -14.61 -44.42 92.93
CA PHE A 330 -15.36 -43.42 93.67
C PHE A 330 -15.98 -44.01 94.92
N GLU A 331 -16.60 -45.20 94.84
CA GLU A 331 -17.13 -45.91 96.01
C GLU A 331 -16.01 -46.34 96.97
N ALA A 332 -14.84 -46.72 96.47
CA ALA A 332 -13.67 -47.01 97.31
C ALA A 332 -13.16 -45.74 98.06
N ASP A 333 -12.97 -44.63 97.35
CA ASP A 333 -12.54 -43.35 97.93
C ASP A 333 -13.61 -42.74 98.87
N LYS A 334 -14.90 -42.92 98.55
CA LYS A 334 -16.03 -42.59 99.42
C LYS A 334 -16.01 -43.43 100.70
N ASN A 335 -15.76 -44.73 100.62
CA ASN A 335 -15.67 -45.60 101.81
C ASN A 335 -14.46 -45.23 102.68
N ASP A 336 -13.29 -45.01 102.08
CA ASP A 336 -12.07 -44.59 102.79
C ASP A 336 -12.25 -43.25 103.53
N ARG A 337 -13.09 -42.33 103.01
CA ARG A 337 -13.40 -41.04 103.66
C ARG A 337 -14.61 -41.10 104.61
N ALA A 338 -15.57 -41.98 104.35
CA ALA A 338 -16.72 -42.23 105.22
C ALA A 338 -16.29 -42.78 106.59
N ASP A 339 -15.16 -43.47 106.65
CA ASP A 339 -14.55 -43.95 107.90
C ASP A 339 -14.03 -42.81 108.81
N LYS A 340 -14.05 -41.53 108.39
CA LYS A 340 -13.57 -40.39 109.21
C LYS A 340 -14.58 -39.30 109.59
N ALA A 341 -15.78 -39.17 108.98
CA ALA A 341 -16.85 -38.28 109.47
C ALA A 341 -18.20 -38.52 108.75
N ARG A 342 -19.17 -39.19 109.39
CA ARG A 342 -20.13 -40.05 108.67
C ARG A 342 -21.55 -39.52 108.36
N ARG A 343 -21.85 -38.22 108.15
CA ARG A 343 -23.16 -37.82 107.56
C ARG A 343 -23.12 -36.62 106.62
N ASP A 344 -22.56 -35.49 107.04
CA ASP A 344 -22.60 -34.25 106.24
C ASP A 344 -21.77 -34.34 104.94
N MET A 345 -20.78 -35.23 104.91
CA MET A 345 -19.90 -35.40 103.76
C MET A 345 -20.51 -36.26 102.64
N ILE A 346 -21.45 -37.16 102.96
CA ILE A 346 -22.09 -38.05 101.97
C ILE A 346 -23.02 -37.25 101.06
N GLU A 347 -23.89 -36.40 101.62
CA GLU A 347 -24.76 -35.53 100.82
C GLU A 347 -23.96 -34.53 99.97
N ARG A 348 -22.83 -34.06 100.50
CA ARG A 348 -21.94 -33.15 99.77
C ARG A 348 -21.26 -33.85 98.59
N ILE A 349 -20.76 -35.06 98.78
CA ILE A 349 -20.17 -35.89 97.71
C ILE A 349 -21.22 -36.23 96.63
N GLU A 350 -22.45 -36.56 97.02
CA GLU A 350 -23.55 -36.88 96.09
C GLU A 350 -23.98 -35.65 95.26
N ARG A 351 -24.03 -34.45 95.87
CA ARG A 351 -24.43 -33.20 95.19
C ARG A 351 -23.32 -32.53 94.40
N GLU A 352 -22.08 -32.54 94.89
CA GLU A 352 -20.96 -31.81 94.30
C GLU A 352 -20.07 -32.69 93.42
N GLU A 353 -19.79 -33.94 93.80
CA GLU A 353 -18.78 -34.77 93.13
C GLU A 353 -19.37 -35.73 92.08
N ARG A 354 -20.61 -36.23 92.27
CA ARG A 354 -21.28 -37.06 91.27
C ARG A 354 -21.50 -36.35 89.92
N PRO A 355 -21.83 -35.05 89.87
CA PRO A 355 -21.82 -34.28 88.62
C PRO A 355 -20.42 -34.19 87.98
N LEU A 356 -19.35 -34.07 88.77
CA LEU A 356 -17.97 -34.05 88.26
C LEU A 356 -17.58 -35.40 87.63
N LEU A 357 -18.02 -36.52 88.23
CA LEU A 357 -17.87 -37.85 87.65
C LEU A 357 -18.61 -37.98 86.30
N ASN A 358 -19.87 -37.54 86.23
CA ASN A 358 -20.65 -37.56 84.99
C ASN A 358 -20.02 -36.67 83.91
N ASN A 359 -19.47 -35.50 84.28
CA ASN A 359 -18.73 -34.64 83.36
C ASN A 359 -17.49 -35.34 82.83
N ARG A 360 -16.72 -36.03 83.68
CA ARG A 360 -15.52 -36.78 83.27
C ARG A 360 -15.83 -37.96 82.34
N ILE A 361 -16.97 -38.62 82.54
CA ILE A 361 -17.47 -39.68 81.63
C ILE A 361 -17.82 -39.09 80.26
N ARG A 362 -18.55 -37.96 80.25
CA ARG A 362 -18.89 -37.24 79.00
C ARG A 362 -17.66 -36.73 78.27
N GLU A 363 -16.67 -36.20 78.99
CA GLU A 363 -15.38 -35.77 78.42
C GLU A 363 -14.61 -36.94 77.80
N TYR A 364 -14.64 -38.11 78.45
CA TYR A 364 -14.00 -39.31 77.92
C TYR A 364 -14.71 -39.85 76.67
N GLU A 365 -16.04 -39.89 76.68
CA GLU A 365 -16.85 -40.24 75.50
C GLU A 365 -16.57 -39.28 74.34
N LYS A 366 -16.58 -37.97 74.61
CA LYS A 366 -16.24 -36.94 73.62
C LYS A 366 -14.83 -37.13 73.07
N SER A 367 -13.84 -37.39 73.92
CA SER A 367 -12.46 -37.64 73.50
C SER A 367 -12.32 -38.88 72.60
N LEU A 368 -13.08 -39.95 72.89
CA LEU A 368 -13.08 -41.16 72.04
C LEU A 368 -13.74 -40.89 70.69
N THR A 369 -14.87 -40.18 70.67
CA THR A 369 -15.57 -39.78 69.44
C THR A 369 -14.70 -38.85 68.60
N ASP A 370 -14.05 -37.86 69.21
CA ASP A 370 -13.13 -36.94 68.54
C ASP A 370 -11.93 -37.70 67.94
N LYS A 371 -11.38 -38.69 68.65
CA LYS A 371 -10.31 -39.56 68.13
C LYS A 371 -10.77 -40.39 66.93
N ALA A 372 -11.94 -41.02 67.00
CA ALA A 372 -12.50 -41.81 65.89
C ALA A 372 -12.75 -40.94 64.66
N ASN A 373 -13.37 -39.77 64.85
CA ASN A 373 -13.58 -38.79 63.80
C ASN A 373 -12.25 -38.31 63.21
N ASN A 374 -11.24 -38.01 64.03
CA ASN A 374 -9.93 -37.59 63.53
C ASN A 374 -9.24 -38.66 62.67
N VAL A 375 -9.36 -39.95 63.04
CA VAL A 375 -8.84 -41.06 62.24
C VAL A 375 -9.56 -41.15 60.89
N TYR A 376 -10.89 -41.05 60.88
CA TYR A 376 -11.69 -41.01 59.66
C TYR A 376 -11.29 -39.84 58.75
N HIS A 377 -11.20 -38.62 59.28
CA HIS A 377 -10.80 -37.44 58.51
C HIS A 377 -9.40 -37.59 57.91
N ASN A 378 -8.45 -38.16 58.67
CA ASN A 378 -7.11 -38.44 58.17
C ASN A 378 -7.11 -39.47 57.04
N GLN A 379 -7.89 -40.55 57.16
CA GLN A 379 -8.00 -41.58 56.11
C GLN A 379 -8.67 -41.02 54.85
N ILE A 380 -9.74 -40.24 54.99
CA ILE A 380 -10.39 -39.55 53.87
C ILE A 380 -9.45 -38.56 53.19
N LYS A 381 -8.61 -37.85 53.96
CA LYS A 381 -7.61 -36.94 53.40
C LYS A 381 -6.57 -37.66 52.54
N VAL A 382 -6.09 -38.83 52.99
CA VAL A 382 -5.17 -39.67 52.21
C VAL A 382 -5.86 -40.18 50.95
N LEU A 383 -7.08 -40.72 51.06
CA LEU A 383 -7.85 -41.18 49.91
C LEU A 383 -8.08 -40.06 48.88
N ASN A 384 -8.44 -38.86 49.34
CA ASN A 384 -8.60 -37.69 48.47
C ASN A 384 -7.30 -37.34 47.73
N ALA A 385 -6.14 -37.43 48.39
CA ALA A 385 -4.85 -37.17 47.78
C ALA A 385 -4.50 -38.24 46.73
N ASP A 386 -4.75 -39.52 47.02
CA ASP A 386 -4.49 -40.62 46.10
C ASP A 386 -5.38 -40.55 44.86
N VAL A 387 -6.69 -40.29 45.05
CA VAL A 387 -7.65 -40.09 43.95
C VAL A 387 -7.22 -38.93 43.07
N LYS A 388 -6.84 -37.80 43.69
CA LYS A 388 -6.39 -36.61 42.96
C LYS A 388 -5.11 -36.87 42.15
N ASN A 389 -4.08 -37.45 42.77
CA ASN A 389 -2.82 -37.75 42.08
C ASN A 389 -3.02 -38.71 40.90
N ASN A 390 -3.83 -39.75 41.08
CA ASN A 390 -4.11 -40.69 40.01
C ASN A 390 -4.98 -40.08 38.90
N TYR A 391 -5.94 -39.23 39.25
CA TYR A 391 -6.73 -38.46 38.27
C TYR A 391 -5.85 -37.54 37.42
N GLU A 392 -5.00 -36.74 38.06
CA GLU A 392 -4.06 -35.83 37.38
C GLU A 392 -3.11 -36.60 36.45
N LEU A 393 -2.57 -37.73 36.92
CA LEU A 393 -1.72 -38.60 36.11
C LEU A 393 -2.48 -39.20 34.92
N HIS A 394 -3.72 -39.64 35.13
CA HIS A 394 -4.51 -40.23 34.05
C HIS A 394 -4.87 -39.18 33.00
N ILE A 395 -5.34 -38.00 33.41
CA ILE A 395 -5.64 -36.87 32.50
C ILE A 395 -4.42 -36.47 31.69
N SER A 396 -3.24 -36.39 32.30
CA SER A 396 -2.02 -36.02 31.59
C SER A 396 -1.65 -36.97 30.45
N LYS A 397 -2.09 -38.23 30.52
CA LYS A 397 -1.78 -39.27 29.50
C LYS A 397 -2.88 -39.46 28.46
N ILE A 398 -4.08 -38.92 28.67
CA ILE A 398 -5.22 -39.16 27.77
C ILE A 398 -4.89 -38.76 26.33
N VAL A 399 -4.28 -37.57 26.15
CA VAL A 399 -3.93 -37.06 24.81
C VAL A 399 -2.90 -37.96 24.15
N ASP A 400 -1.81 -38.31 24.85
CA ASP A 400 -0.76 -39.19 24.33
C ASP A 400 -1.32 -40.56 23.91
N ASP A 401 -2.17 -41.16 24.74
CA ASP A 401 -2.79 -42.46 24.45
C ASP A 401 -3.70 -42.38 23.21
N ILE A 402 -4.43 -41.27 23.02
CA ILE A 402 -5.29 -41.08 21.84
C ILE A 402 -4.46 -40.86 20.58
N ILE A 403 -3.41 -40.04 20.65
CA ILE A 403 -2.48 -39.82 19.54
C ILE A 403 -1.83 -41.14 19.13
N GLN A 404 -1.32 -41.91 20.09
CA GLN A 404 -0.68 -43.20 19.82
C GLN A 404 -1.66 -44.20 19.18
N GLN A 405 -2.91 -44.24 19.64
CA GLN A 405 -3.93 -45.11 19.09
C GLN A 405 -4.28 -44.78 17.62
N HIS A 406 -4.19 -43.50 17.25
CA HIS A 406 -4.56 -43.00 15.92
C HIS A 406 -3.37 -42.59 15.06
N GLN A 407 -2.17 -43.06 15.40
CA GLN A 407 -0.93 -42.69 14.71
C GLN A 407 -0.98 -43.02 13.22
N GLU A 408 -1.56 -44.15 12.83
CA GLU A 408 -1.71 -44.55 11.42
C GLU A 408 -2.56 -43.56 10.61
N THR A 409 -3.65 -43.05 11.20
CA THR A 409 -4.50 -42.03 10.58
C THR A 409 -3.74 -40.71 10.40
N ILE A 410 -2.98 -40.31 11.43
CA ILE A 410 -2.14 -39.10 11.42
C ILE A 410 -1.07 -39.23 10.33
N ASP A 411 -0.37 -40.35 10.26
CA ASP A 411 0.70 -40.60 9.28
C ASP A 411 0.16 -40.63 7.85
N THR A 412 -1.01 -41.23 7.64
CA THR A 412 -1.68 -41.26 6.33
C THR A 412 -2.02 -39.84 5.87
N LYS A 413 -2.64 -39.04 6.73
CA LYS A 413 -3.00 -37.65 6.44
C LYS A 413 -1.78 -36.75 6.22
N LYS A 414 -0.71 -36.99 6.98
CA LYS A 414 0.59 -36.32 6.80
C LYS A 414 1.19 -36.64 5.43
N SER A 415 1.14 -37.90 5.00
CA SER A 415 1.59 -38.33 3.68
C SER A 415 0.76 -37.71 2.55
N GLU A 416 -0.57 -37.66 2.70
CA GLU A 416 -1.47 -36.97 1.75
C GLU A 416 -1.10 -35.49 1.58
N LEU A 417 -0.89 -34.77 2.69
CA LEU A 417 -0.47 -33.36 2.66
C LEU A 417 0.88 -33.20 1.95
N LYS A 418 1.84 -34.08 2.25
CA LYS A 418 3.17 -34.06 1.63
C LYS A 418 3.09 -34.28 0.11
N ASN A 419 2.28 -35.23 -0.35
CA ASN A 419 2.10 -35.48 -1.78
C ASN A 419 1.52 -34.26 -2.51
N ILE A 420 0.58 -33.55 -1.87
CA ILE A 420 0.01 -32.31 -2.40
C ILE A 420 1.07 -31.21 -2.46
N MET A 421 1.90 -31.08 -1.41
CA MET A 421 3.01 -30.12 -1.39
C MET A 421 4.01 -30.39 -2.52
N ASP A 422 4.40 -31.66 -2.71
CA ASP A 422 5.34 -32.05 -3.76
C ASP A 422 4.77 -31.78 -5.16
N GLN A 423 3.46 -32.03 -5.37
CA GLN A 423 2.77 -31.71 -6.61
C GLN A 423 2.69 -30.19 -6.85
N ASP A 424 2.35 -29.40 -5.83
CA ASP A 424 2.27 -27.95 -5.92
C ASP A 424 3.67 -27.34 -6.17
N ALA A 425 4.73 -27.87 -5.56
CA ALA A 425 6.10 -27.48 -5.84
C ALA A 425 6.48 -27.77 -7.32
N ALA A 426 6.18 -28.97 -7.83
CA ALA A 426 6.46 -29.33 -9.22
C ALA A 426 5.75 -28.38 -10.22
N THR A 427 4.48 -28.04 -9.96
CA THR A 427 3.75 -27.09 -10.82
C THR A 427 4.31 -25.66 -10.76
N LEU A 428 4.83 -25.22 -9.60
CA LEU A 428 5.51 -23.93 -9.50
C LEU A 428 6.84 -23.93 -10.25
N ILE A 429 7.62 -25.01 -10.18
CA ILE A 429 8.85 -25.18 -10.96
C ILE A 429 8.55 -25.10 -12.47
N GLN A 430 7.48 -25.76 -12.91
CA GLN A 430 7.03 -25.68 -14.30
C GLN A 430 6.63 -24.26 -14.67
N LYS A 431 5.79 -23.59 -13.88
CA LYS A 431 5.37 -22.21 -14.12
C LYS A 431 6.56 -21.26 -14.20
N ARG A 432 7.52 -21.37 -13.29
CA ARG A 432 8.77 -20.58 -13.32
C ARG A 432 9.49 -20.75 -14.66
N THR A 433 9.60 -22.00 -15.12
CA THR A 433 10.28 -22.31 -16.39
C THR A 433 9.55 -21.67 -17.57
N GLU A 434 8.22 -21.76 -17.60
CA GLU A 434 7.38 -21.11 -18.61
C GLU A 434 7.50 -19.57 -18.58
N ASP A 435 7.51 -18.96 -17.40
CA ASP A 435 7.62 -17.51 -17.24
C ASP A 435 9.02 -17.00 -17.63
N VAL A 436 10.08 -17.74 -17.32
CA VAL A 436 11.44 -17.45 -17.80
C VAL A 436 11.53 -17.55 -19.33
N ASP A 437 10.90 -18.56 -19.93
CA ASP A 437 10.92 -18.71 -21.40
C ASP A 437 10.09 -17.63 -22.12
N LYS A 438 8.97 -17.20 -21.52
CA LYS A 438 8.23 -16.01 -22.00
C LYS A 438 9.08 -14.75 -21.92
N LEU A 439 9.74 -14.51 -20.78
CA LEU A 439 10.62 -13.35 -20.61
C LEU A 439 11.75 -13.34 -21.64
N ARG A 440 12.38 -14.50 -21.90
CA ARG A 440 13.39 -14.64 -22.97
C ARG A 440 12.82 -14.29 -24.35
N SER A 441 11.60 -14.74 -24.65
CA SER A 441 10.90 -14.45 -25.91
C SER A 441 10.60 -12.96 -26.05
N GLU A 442 10.13 -12.30 -24.99
CA GLU A 442 9.84 -10.86 -24.99
C GLU A 442 11.10 -10.01 -25.14
N ILE A 443 12.17 -10.34 -24.42
CA ILE A 443 13.47 -9.69 -24.59
C ILE A 443 13.94 -9.84 -26.04
N SER A 444 13.87 -11.04 -26.62
CA SER A 444 14.28 -11.28 -28.00
C SER A 444 13.43 -10.50 -29.03
N LYS A 445 12.13 -10.36 -28.79
CA LYS A 445 11.25 -9.51 -29.63
C LYS A 445 11.65 -8.03 -29.54
N LEU A 446 11.88 -7.52 -28.32
CA LEU A 446 12.32 -6.14 -28.13
C LEU A 446 13.68 -5.87 -28.79
N GLU A 447 14.61 -6.83 -28.74
CA GLU A 447 15.88 -6.75 -29.47
C GLU A 447 15.65 -6.68 -30.98
N GLN A 448 14.78 -7.52 -31.54
CA GLN A 448 14.43 -7.49 -32.96
C GLN A 448 13.78 -6.16 -33.38
N ASP A 449 12.87 -5.63 -32.56
CA ASP A 449 12.20 -4.36 -32.80
C ASP A 449 13.19 -3.18 -32.72
N LEU A 450 14.15 -3.21 -31.79
CA LEU A 450 15.22 -2.21 -31.71
C LEU A 450 16.09 -2.23 -32.96
N ILE A 451 16.54 -3.42 -33.40
CA ILE A 451 17.34 -3.59 -34.63
C ILE A 451 16.55 -3.10 -35.85
N HIS A 452 15.26 -3.43 -35.93
CA HIS A 452 14.40 -3.00 -37.03
C HIS A 452 14.19 -1.48 -37.05
N ASN A 453 13.96 -0.87 -35.89
CA ASN A 453 13.81 0.58 -35.74
C ASN A 453 15.10 1.33 -36.07
N GLU A 454 16.26 0.80 -35.66
CA GLU A 454 17.56 1.38 -36.02
C GLU A 454 17.81 1.29 -37.53
N LYS A 455 17.52 0.14 -38.14
CA LYS A 455 17.63 -0.04 -39.59
C LYS A 455 16.74 0.94 -40.36
N THR A 456 15.46 1.04 -39.99
CA THR A 456 14.52 1.95 -40.65
C THR A 456 14.86 3.42 -40.41
N PHE A 457 15.42 3.76 -39.24
CA PHE A 457 15.95 5.10 -38.99
C PHE A 457 17.15 5.42 -39.88
N ASN A 458 18.11 4.51 -39.99
CA ASN A 458 19.29 4.67 -40.85
C ASN A 458 18.90 4.79 -42.32
N GLU A 459 17.96 3.97 -42.81
CA GLU A 459 17.40 4.08 -44.17
C GLU A 459 16.75 5.45 -44.43
N ARG A 460 15.98 5.98 -43.45
CA ARG A 460 15.36 7.32 -43.55
C ARG A 460 16.41 8.43 -43.53
N LEU A 461 17.45 8.27 -42.71
CA LEU A 461 18.55 9.22 -42.61
C LEU A 461 19.35 9.27 -43.92
N GLU A 462 19.68 8.11 -44.49
CA GLU A 462 20.38 7.98 -45.77
C GLU A 462 19.57 8.65 -46.89
N LEU A 463 18.27 8.36 -47.00
CA LEU A 463 17.38 9.03 -47.97
C LEU A 463 17.32 10.55 -47.78
N ALA A 464 17.30 11.02 -46.54
CA ALA A 464 17.28 12.46 -46.24
C ALA A 464 18.61 13.14 -46.58
N VAL A 465 19.73 12.46 -46.32
CA VAL A 465 21.08 12.92 -46.68
C VAL A 465 21.21 12.96 -48.21
N ASP A 466 20.84 11.90 -48.92
CA ASP A 466 20.88 11.84 -50.39
C ASP A 466 20.04 12.94 -51.02
N LYS A 467 18.83 13.19 -50.49
CA LYS A 467 17.99 14.28 -50.96
C LYS A 467 18.66 15.64 -50.75
N LYS A 468 19.33 15.85 -49.62
CA LYS A 468 20.07 17.08 -49.35
C LYS A 468 21.28 17.23 -50.26
N VAL A 469 22.04 16.16 -50.48
CA VAL A 469 23.18 16.16 -51.40
C VAL A 469 22.73 16.50 -52.81
N ASN A 470 21.68 15.84 -53.32
CA ASN A 470 21.08 16.15 -54.63
C ASN A 470 20.59 17.61 -54.72
N ASP A 471 19.93 18.13 -53.67
CA ASP A 471 19.50 19.54 -53.63
C ASP A 471 20.70 20.50 -53.70
N TYR A 472 21.82 20.17 -53.03
CA TYR A 472 23.05 20.97 -53.08
C TYR A 472 23.72 20.89 -54.46
N GLU A 473 23.83 19.70 -55.05
CA GLU A 473 24.40 19.52 -56.40
C GLU A 473 23.58 20.26 -57.45
N LEU A 474 22.24 20.17 -57.40
CA LEU A 474 21.37 20.91 -58.29
C LEU A 474 21.57 22.43 -58.15
N LYS A 475 21.67 22.92 -56.90
CA LYS A 475 21.91 24.34 -56.63
C LYS A 475 23.29 24.77 -57.13
N ASP A 476 24.32 23.93 -57.00
CA ASP A 476 25.67 24.22 -57.48
C ASP A 476 25.72 24.26 -59.02
N SER A 477 25.01 23.34 -59.69
CA SER A 477 24.81 23.39 -61.13
C SER A 477 24.11 24.67 -61.57
N GLN A 478 23.03 25.07 -60.90
CA GLN A 478 22.30 26.31 -61.20
C GLN A 478 23.18 27.55 -61.01
N MET A 479 23.96 27.62 -59.92
CA MET A 479 24.91 28.73 -59.71
C MET A 479 26.00 28.74 -60.78
N THR A 480 26.48 27.57 -61.20
CA THR A 480 27.47 27.45 -62.28
C THR A 480 26.92 27.96 -63.61
N ASP A 481 25.67 27.62 -63.95
CA ASP A 481 24.99 28.11 -65.14
C ASP A 481 24.77 29.62 -65.09
N GLU A 482 24.39 30.17 -63.92
CA GLU A 482 24.23 31.62 -63.72
C GLU A 482 25.58 32.35 -63.84
N ILE A 483 26.66 31.80 -63.28
CA ILE A 483 28.02 32.33 -63.45
C ILE A 483 28.42 32.34 -64.92
N ASN A 484 28.14 31.27 -65.66
CA ASN A 484 28.45 31.19 -67.08
C ASN A 484 27.64 32.20 -67.90
N TYR A 485 26.35 32.35 -67.59
CA TYR A 485 25.50 33.36 -68.22
C TYR A 485 26.04 34.78 -67.97
N LEU A 486 26.34 35.12 -66.71
CA LEU A 486 26.90 36.43 -66.34
C LEU A 486 28.26 36.69 -67.01
N ARG A 487 29.09 35.66 -67.20
CA ARG A 487 30.36 35.78 -67.96
C ARG A 487 30.11 36.13 -69.42
N VAL A 488 29.16 35.45 -70.08
CA VAL A 488 28.80 35.74 -71.48
C VAL A 488 28.24 37.15 -71.61
N GLU A 489 27.37 37.57 -70.70
CA GLU A 489 26.78 38.91 -70.71
C GLU A 489 27.83 40.01 -70.47
N LEU A 490 28.79 39.76 -69.57
CA LEU A 490 29.92 40.66 -69.34
C LEU A 490 30.83 40.78 -70.57
N GLU A 491 31.11 39.67 -71.26
CA GLU A 491 31.86 39.71 -72.53
C GLU A 491 31.10 40.49 -73.62
N LYS A 492 29.78 40.28 -73.73
CA LYS A 492 28.94 41.02 -74.67
C LYS A 492 28.96 42.52 -74.37
N ALA A 493 28.79 42.91 -73.10
CA ALA A 493 28.85 44.31 -72.68
C ALA A 493 30.23 44.93 -72.94
N LYS A 494 31.32 44.17 -72.76
CA LYS A 494 32.68 44.61 -73.13
C LYS A 494 32.80 44.88 -74.62
N ARG A 495 32.31 43.98 -75.48
CA ARG A 495 32.32 44.16 -76.95
C ARG A 495 31.49 45.35 -77.38
N GLU A 496 30.27 45.50 -76.85
CA GLU A 496 29.44 46.66 -77.16
C GLU A 496 30.10 47.98 -76.72
N ASN A 497 30.82 47.98 -75.61
CA ASN A 497 31.57 49.16 -75.16
C ASN A 497 32.78 49.45 -76.06
N THR A 498 33.52 48.42 -76.52
CA THR A 498 34.59 48.63 -77.50
C THR A 498 34.04 49.18 -78.81
N ASP A 499 32.94 48.63 -79.31
CA ASP A 499 32.30 49.09 -80.56
C ASP A 499 31.79 50.53 -80.44
N LYS A 500 31.18 50.88 -79.30
CA LYS A 500 30.75 52.26 -78.99
C LYS A 500 31.94 53.22 -78.92
N ASN A 501 33.03 52.83 -78.26
CA ASN A 501 34.24 53.66 -78.19
C ASN A 501 34.88 53.87 -79.57
N GLU A 502 34.87 52.86 -80.43
CA GLU A 502 35.36 52.98 -81.81
C GLU A 502 34.44 53.88 -82.65
N SER A 503 33.12 53.79 -82.46
CA SER A 503 32.14 54.71 -83.05
C SER A 503 32.29 56.16 -82.57
N ILE A 504 32.60 56.38 -81.29
CA ILE A 504 32.90 57.71 -80.75
C ILE A 504 34.16 58.26 -81.42
N ARG A 505 35.22 57.44 -81.52
CA ARG A 505 36.50 57.84 -82.13
C ARG A 505 36.35 58.22 -83.60
N SER A 506 35.53 57.49 -84.36
CA SER A 506 35.27 57.83 -85.77
C SER A 506 34.48 59.13 -85.92
N LYS A 507 33.46 59.35 -85.08
CA LYS A 507 32.70 60.61 -85.05
C LYS A 507 33.54 61.81 -84.59
N GLU A 508 34.46 61.62 -83.64
CA GLU A 508 35.40 62.67 -83.24
C GLU A 508 36.32 63.09 -84.41
N LEU A 509 36.81 62.11 -85.18
CA LEU A 509 37.63 62.37 -86.36
C LEU A 509 36.83 63.08 -87.47
N GLU A 510 35.56 62.72 -87.66
CA GLU A 510 34.65 63.42 -88.56
C GLU A 510 34.37 64.86 -88.10
N LEU A 511 34.11 65.08 -86.81
CA LEU A 511 33.95 66.42 -86.23
C LEU A 511 35.22 67.27 -86.40
N GLN A 512 36.39 66.68 -86.23
CA GLN A 512 37.66 67.38 -86.46
C GLN A 512 37.81 67.79 -87.93
N ASN A 513 37.50 66.89 -88.87
CA ASN A 513 37.50 67.21 -90.30
C ASN A 513 36.48 68.33 -90.62
N ASN A 514 35.27 68.25 -90.08
CA ASN A 514 34.25 69.29 -90.28
C ASN A 514 34.68 70.64 -89.68
N ARG A 515 35.33 70.65 -88.52
CA ARG A 515 35.94 71.88 -87.95
C ARG A 515 36.99 72.47 -88.89
N THR A 516 37.91 71.65 -89.40
CA THR A 516 38.91 72.16 -90.37
C THR A 516 38.28 72.66 -91.66
N HIS A 517 37.17 72.07 -92.09
CA HIS A 517 36.42 72.54 -93.26
C HIS A 517 35.70 73.87 -93.00
N LEU A 518 35.11 74.04 -91.81
CA LEU A 518 34.51 75.31 -91.39
C LEU A 518 35.55 76.42 -91.26
N ASP A 519 36.73 76.13 -90.72
CA ASP A 519 37.83 77.10 -90.63
C ASP A 519 38.29 77.54 -92.03
N ARG A 520 38.40 76.61 -93.00
CA ARG A 520 38.69 76.94 -94.40
C ARG A 520 37.60 77.80 -95.04
N LEU A 521 36.33 77.48 -94.80
CA LEU A 521 35.20 78.26 -95.32
C LEU A 521 35.16 79.67 -94.71
N ASN A 522 35.42 79.80 -93.40
CA ASN A 522 35.51 81.10 -92.74
C ASN A 522 36.67 81.93 -93.31
N GLN A 523 37.84 81.31 -93.55
CA GLN A 523 38.97 81.99 -94.18
C GLN A 523 38.66 82.44 -95.63
N GLN A 524 37.93 81.63 -96.39
CA GLN A 524 37.44 82.01 -97.73
C GLN A 524 36.40 83.13 -97.66
N LEU A 525 35.49 83.11 -96.67
CA LEU A 525 34.51 84.16 -96.47
C LEU A 525 35.17 85.48 -96.08
N GLU A 526 36.19 85.43 -95.23
CA GLU A 526 36.96 86.61 -94.82
C GLU A 526 37.74 87.21 -96.00
N GLN A 527 38.37 86.38 -96.83
CA GLN A 527 38.98 86.81 -98.09
C GLN A 527 37.95 87.41 -99.07
N SER A 528 36.79 86.77 -99.22
CA SER A 528 35.69 87.27 -100.05
C SER A 528 35.19 88.63 -99.57
N ASN A 529 34.99 88.80 -98.26
CA ASN A 529 34.59 90.08 -97.67
C ASN A 529 35.64 91.19 -97.87
N GLN A 530 36.93 90.88 -97.76
CA GLN A 530 37.99 91.84 -98.08
C GLN A 530 37.96 92.23 -99.56
N THR A 531 37.74 91.26 -100.46
CA THR A 531 37.60 91.55 -101.89
C THR A 531 36.33 92.36 -102.20
N SER A 532 35.19 92.07 -101.56
CA SER A 532 33.94 92.80 -101.79
C SER A 532 34.00 94.25 -101.32
N LEU A 533 34.65 94.51 -100.17
CA LEU A 533 34.93 95.87 -99.70
C LEU A 533 35.83 96.64 -100.68
N SER A 534 36.86 95.98 -101.23
CA SER A 534 37.75 96.59 -102.23
C SER A 534 37.03 96.90 -103.55
N ILE A 535 36.14 96.01 -104.01
CA ILE A 535 35.36 96.19 -105.23
C ILE A 535 34.30 97.28 -105.03
N SER A 536 33.65 97.32 -103.87
CA SER A 536 32.67 98.35 -103.51
C SER A 536 33.30 99.75 -103.49
N ALA A 537 34.47 99.89 -102.86
CA ALA A 537 35.22 101.15 -102.85
C ALA A 537 35.57 101.61 -104.27
N ARG A 538 36.04 100.68 -105.12
CA ARG A 538 36.40 100.96 -106.51
C ARG A 538 35.18 101.29 -107.38
N ALA A 539 34.05 100.65 -107.14
CA ALA A 539 32.80 100.90 -107.85
C ALA A 539 32.19 102.27 -107.51
N MET A 540 32.38 102.75 -106.27
CA MET A 540 31.93 104.09 -105.87
C MET A 540 32.76 105.20 -106.54
N GLU A 541 34.09 105.02 -106.63
CA GLU A 541 34.98 105.93 -107.37
C GLU A 541 34.67 105.97 -108.87
N ILE A 542 34.44 104.81 -109.50
CA ILE A 542 34.11 104.73 -110.94
C ILE A 542 32.73 105.36 -111.23
N LYS A 543 31.76 105.24 -110.32
CA LYS A 543 30.42 105.85 -110.48
C LYS A 543 30.45 107.38 -110.42
N GLN A 544 31.38 108.00 -109.70
CA GLN A 544 31.55 109.46 -109.69
C GLN A 544 32.28 109.98 -110.93
N GLN A 545 33.19 109.19 -111.53
CA GLN A 545 33.91 109.58 -112.75
C GLN A 545 33.14 109.32 -114.06
N ALA A 546 32.10 108.49 -114.05
CA ALA A 546 31.36 108.10 -115.25
C ALA A 546 30.09 108.94 -115.55
N LEU A 547 29.69 109.89 -114.69
CA LEU A 547 28.46 110.70 -114.88
C LEU A 547 28.66 112.01 -115.69
N SER A 548 29.82 112.22 -116.32
CA SER A 548 30.08 113.35 -117.23
C SER A 548 30.08 112.99 -118.73
N PHE A 549 29.73 111.75 -119.12
CA PHE A 549 29.53 111.37 -120.52
C PHE A 549 28.32 110.44 -120.69
N ALA A 550 27.23 111.06 -121.14
CA ALA A 550 26.24 110.57 -122.10
C ALA A 550 25.60 109.17 -121.98
N ASN A 551 24.28 109.23 -121.82
CA ASN A 551 23.22 108.59 -122.62
C ASN A 551 22.89 107.08 -122.51
N ASN A 552 21.57 106.91 -122.34
CA ASN A 552 20.63 105.94 -122.91
C ASN A 552 20.58 104.51 -122.36
N GLU A 553 19.46 104.29 -121.65
CA GLU A 553 18.45 103.24 -121.84
C GLU A 553 18.89 101.89 -122.41
N THR A 554 18.65 100.80 -121.67
CA THR A 554 17.48 99.90 -121.86
C THR A 554 17.66 98.54 -121.16
N ASN A 555 16.50 97.99 -120.76
CA ASN A 555 16.13 96.56 -120.79
C ASN A 555 16.67 95.54 -119.76
N GLN A 556 15.74 95.19 -118.87
CA GLN A 556 15.10 93.86 -118.77
C GLN A 556 15.93 92.59 -118.48
N SER A 557 15.53 91.97 -117.38
CA SER A 557 15.00 90.59 -117.27
C SER A 557 15.83 89.54 -116.52
N ASN A 558 15.12 88.94 -115.55
CA ASN A 558 14.84 87.50 -115.45
C ASN A 558 15.71 86.56 -114.57
N PHE A 559 14.97 85.71 -113.82
CA PHE A 559 15.28 84.34 -113.33
C PHE A 559 16.12 84.23 -112.03
N ASN A 560 15.90 83.29 -111.09
CA ASN A 560 14.84 82.31 -110.83
C ASN A 560 15.07 81.66 -109.43
N GLN A 561 14.03 81.01 -108.89
CA GLN A 561 14.08 79.78 -108.08
C GLN A 561 14.37 79.79 -106.55
N VAL A 562 13.27 79.82 -105.78
CA VAL A 562 12.74 78.74 -104.92
C VAL A 562 13.76 77.77 -104.28
N VAL A 563 13.88 77.80 -102.94
CA VAL A 563 13.69 76.64 -102.04
C VAL A 563 13.30 77.15 -100.64
N SER A 564 12.16 76.72 -100.12
CA SER A 564 11.89 76.64 -98.68
C SER A 564 10.82 75.58 -98.45
N PRO A 565 11.10 74.55 -97.64
CA PRO A 565 10.10 73.90 -96.81
C PRO A 565 10.45 74.19 -95.33
N GLN A 566 9.58 74.10 -94.34
CA GLN A 566 8.31 73.41 -94.21
C GLN A 566 7.65 73.92 -92.91
N ASN A 567 6.32 74.00 -92.90
CA ASN A 567 5.52 73.93 -91.68
C ASN A 567 4.25 73.15 -92.02
N ILE A 568 3.70 72.47 -90.99
CA ILE A 568 2.48 71.61 -90.96
C ILE A 568 2.81 70.15 -91.36
N ASP A 569 2.46 69.10 -90.61
CA ASP A 569 1.33 68.88 -89.69
C ASP A 569 1.61 67.83 -88.59
N VAL A 570 0.74 67.88 -87.59
CA VAL A 570 0.61 67.01 -86.41
C VAL A 570 -0.28 65.80 -86.73
N GLY A 571 0.05 64.60 -86.22
CA GLY A 571 -0.89 63.47 -86.17
C GLY A 571 -0.29 62.14 -85.70
N ASN A 572 -0.87 61.61 -84.60
CA ASN A 572 -0.63 60.33 -83.89
C ASN A 572 0.60 60.34 -82.96
N LEU A 573 0.52 60.51 -81.63
CA LEU A 573 -0.51 60.18 -80.63
C LEU A 573 -0.90 58.69 -80.59
N LEU A 574 -0.43 58.06 -79.50
CA LEU A 574 -0.85 56.84 -78.81
C LEU A 574 0.07 55.62 -78.92
N ASP A 575 0.37 55.13 -77.72
CA ASP A 575 0.89 53.83 -77.29
C ASP A 575 2.38 53.52 -77.55
N ASP A 576 3.18 53.78 -76.51
CA ASP A 576 4.08 52.76 -75.92
C ASP A 576 4.68 53.16 -74.55
N ASP A 577 4.26 54.29 -73.95
CA ASP A 577 4.57 54.65 -72.56
C ASP A 577 3.58 54.03 -71.52
N ALA A 578 2.90 52.94 -71.86
CA ALA A 578 1.83 52.34 -71.05
C ALA A 578 2.09 50.90 -70.57
N ASP A 579 3.33 50.38 -70.60
CA ASP A 579 3.69 49.15 -69.87
C ASP A 579 4.54 49.40 -68.61
N MET A 580 4.84 50.67 -68.32
CA MET A 580 5.64 51.09 -67.17
C MET A 580 4.79 51.64 -66.01
N ALA A 581 3.55 51.16 -65.80
CA ALA A 581 2.74 51.57 -64.63
C ALA A 581 1.57 50.65 -64.30
N LYS A 582 1.75 49.32 -64.18
CA LYS A 582 0.83 48.43 -63.43
C LYS A 582 1.48 47.06 -63.18
N ARG A 583 2.34 46.99 -62.16
CA ARG A 583 2.58 45.79 -61.32
C ARG A 583 3.47 46.15 -60.12
N TYR A 584 3.02 47.15 -59.35
CA TYR A 584 3.31 47.17 -57.92
C TYR A 584 2.08 46.62 -57.21
N GLU A 585 2.24 45.46 -56.57
CA GLU A 585 1.78 45.18 -55.20
C GLU A 585 1.81 43.67 -54.93
N ARG A 586 2.86 43.19 -54.26
CA ARG A 586 2.74 42.81 -52.84
C ARG A 586 4.06 42.27 -52.27
N ARG A 587 4.44 42.94 -51.19
CA ARG A 587 5.17 42.46 -50.01
C ARG A 587 6.70 42.44 -50.06
N LYS A 588 7.22 43.61 -49.68
CA LYS A 588 8.38 43.86 -48.81
C LYS A 588 8.80 42.61 -48.00
N LYS A 589 10.04 42.16 -48.20
CA LYS A 589 10.78 41.39 -47.20
C LYS A 589 11.41 42.37 -46.19
N PRO A 590 11.25 42.15 -44.88
CA PRO A 590 12.09 42.81 -43.89
C PRO A 590 13.40 42.04 -43.71
N THR A 591 14.51 42.79 -43.72
CA THR A 591 15.70 42.64 -42.87
C THR A 591 16.30 41.24 -42.64
N PHE A 592 17.45 41.03 -43.29
CA PHE A 592 18.61 40.36 -42.70
C PHE A 592 18.87 40.90 -41.27
N PHE A 593 18.39 40.23 -40.20
CA PHE A 593 18.99 40.24 -38.84
C PHE A 593 18.18 39.46 -37.75
N THR A 594 17.50 38.35 -38.07
CA THR A 594 16.81 37.54 -37.03
C THR A 594 17.05 36.02 -37.09
N TRP A 595 17.95 35.53 -37.94
CA TRP A 595 18.22 34.09 -38.01
C TRP A 595 19.24 33.58 -36.98
N LEU A 596 20.06 34.46 -36.39
CA LEU A 596 21.03 34.09 -35.33
C LEU A 596 20.49 34.19 -33.89
N GLY A 597 19.23 34.62 -33.70
CA GLY A 597 18.58 34.72 -32.38
C GLY A 597 17.63 33.56 -32.03
N GLY A 598 17.32 32.67 -32.98
CA GLY A 598 16.34 31.58 -32.80
C GLY A 598 16.94 30.22 -32.46
N LEU A 599 18.27 30.10 -32.44
CA LEU A 599 18.97 28.83 -32.21
C LEU A 599 19.37 28.59 -30.73
N PHE A 600 19.04 29.51 -29.83
CA PHE A 600 19.31 29.37 -28.38
C PHE A 600 18.06 29.20 -27.50
N LEU A 601 16.85 29.08 -28.08
CA LEU A 601 15.61 28.90 -27.29
C LEU A 601 14.88 27.55 -27.50
N CYS A 602 15.31 26.69 -28.42
CA CYS A 602 14.70 25.37 -28.63
C CYS A 602 15.45 24.20 -27.93
N ALA A 603 16.42 24.50 -27.08
CA ALA A 603 17.18 23.49 -26.33
C ALA A 603 16.90 23.48 -24.81
N VAL A 604 15.89 24.22 -24.31
CA VAL A 604 15.65 24.34 -22.85
C VAL A 604 14.20 24.01 -22.41
N LEU A 605 13.28 23.66 -23.30
CA LEU A 605 11.92 23.25 -22.89
C LEU A 605 11.51 21.94 -23.57
N GLY A 606 11.89 20.84 -22.93
CA GLY A 606 11.54 19.48 -23.37
C GLY A 606 11.87 18.39 -22.34
N SER A 607 11.96 18.74 -21.06
CA SER A 607 11.96 17.77 -19.97
C SER A 607 11.00 18.24 -18.87
N ALA A 608 10.15 17.32 -18.43
CA ALA A 608 9.12 17.40 -17.38
C ALA A 608 7.76 18.01 -17.77
N THR A 609 6.79 17.13 -18.07
CA THR A 609 5.52 16.83 -17.33
C THR A 609 4.57 16.09 -18.27
N LEU A 610 4.28 14.80 -18.07
CA LEU A 610 3.17 14.19 -17.29
C LEU A 610 1.79 14.19 -18.01
N PHE A 611 1.01 13.15 -17.70
CA PHE A 611 -0.32 12.72 -18.21
C PHE A 611 -0.26 11.87 -19.51
N GLY A 612 -0.75 10.63 -19.58
CA GLY A 612 -1.76 9.96 -18.76
C GLY A 612 -3.15 10.13 -19.37
N SER A 613 -3.69 9.02 -19.90
CA SER A 613 -5.10 8.74 -20.24
C SER A 613 -5.63 9.04 -21.66
N HIS A 614 -6.32 8.00 -22.17
CA HIS A 614 -7.30 7.93 -23.26
C HIS A 614 -6.79 7.94 -24.71
N VAL A 615 -6.46 6.74 -25.22
CA VAL A 615 -6.73 6.41 -26.62
C VAL A 615 -8.10 5.75 -26.69
N ALA A 616 -9.08 6.54 -27.11
CA ALA A 616 -10.33 6.04 -27.65
C ALA A 616 -10.03 5.44 -29.04
N ASN A 617 -10.33 4.15 -29.19
CA ASN A 617 -10.31 3.48 -30.49
C ASN A 617 -11.49 3.99 -31.31
N ALA A 618 -11.22 4.80 -32.32
CA ALA A 618 -12.12 5.04 -33.43
C ALA A 618 -11.44 4.46 -34.66
N GLN A 619 -11.96 3.33 -35.14
CA GLN A 619 -11.65 2.87 -36.48
C GLN A 619 -12.95 2.50 -37.17
N ASP A 620 -13.23 3.31 -38.19
CA ASP A 620 -14.38 3.23 -39.05
C ASP A 620 -14.47 1.90 -39.81
N SER A 621 -15.73 1.51 -39.91
CA SER A 621 -16.38 0.62 -40.85
C SER A 621 -15.77 0.53 -42.25
N HIS A 622 -15.63 -0.70 -42.73
CA HIS A 622 -16.01 -1.04 -44.10
C HIS A 622 -16.90 -2.28 -44.08
N GLU A 623 -18.12 -2.09 -44.57
CA GLU A 623 -19.15 -3.11 -44.81
C GLU A 623 -18.74 -4.03 -45.96
N ASP A 624 -19.08 -5.32 -45.83
CA ASP A 624 -19.68 -6.12 -46.91
C ASP A 624 -20.19 -7.46 -46.33
N THR A 625 -21.49 -7.53 -46.01
CA THR A 625 -22.24 -8.79 -46.02
C THR A 625 -23.70 -8.55 -46.40
N PRO A 626 -24.29 -9.36 -47.30
CA PRO A 626 -25.67 -9.21 -47.69
C PRO A 626 -26.64 -9.87 -46.70
N THR A 627 -27.78 -9.20 -46.62
CA THR A 627 -29.07 -9.46 -45.98
C THR A 627 -29.61 -10.90 -46.09
N SER A 628 -30.10 -11.43 -44.96
CA SER A 628 -31.40 -12.14 -44.95
C SER A 628 -32.13 -11.90 -43.63
N VAL A 629 -33.41 -11.60 -43.77
CA VAL A 629 -34.38 -11.03 -42.83
C VAL A 629 -35.17 -12.13 -42.08
N GLN A 630 -35.87 -11.73 -41.01
CA GLN A 630 -36.98 -12.38 -40.27
C GLN A 630 -36.61 -13.44 -39.21
N SER A 631 -37.20 -13.48 -38.02
CA SER A 631 -38.14 -12.58 -37.32
C SER A 631 -38.30 -13.09 -35.89
N SER A 632 -38.65 -12.17 -35.01
CA SER A 632 -39.24 -12.34 -33.70
C SER A 632 -40.20 -13.54 -33.55
N HIS A 633 -40.13 -14.24 -32.41
CA HIS A 633 -41.28 -14.33 -31.51
C HIS A 633 -40.93 -14.83 -30.11
N LYS A 634 -41.55 -14.13 -29.16
CA LYS A 634 -41.70 -14.35 -27.73
C LYS A 634 -42.76 -15.45 -27.51
N ALA A 635 -42.53 -16.39 -26.57
CA ALA A 635 -43.51 -16.85 -25.57
C ALA A 635 -43.14 -18.21 -24.94
N GLU A 636 -43.23 -18.23 -23.61
CA GLU A 636 -43.84 -19.26 -22.75
C GLU A 636 -43.29 -20.70 -22.67
N THR A 637 -42.93 -21.04 -21.43
CA THR A 637 -42.91 -22.37 -20.81
C THR A 637 -44.19 -23.19 -21.09
N PRO A 638 -44.10 -24.53 -21.04
CA PRO A 638 -44.60 -25.20 -19.82
C PRO A 638 -43.77 -26.41 -19.35
N LYS A 639 -44.18 -26.87 -18.17
CA LYS A 639 -43.70 -27.92 -17.29
C LYS A 639 -43.58 -29.34 -17.90
N ASP A 640 -42.92 -30.16 -17.08
CA ASP A 640 -43.05 -31.62 -16.86
C ASP A 640 -42.01 -32.52 -17.53
N LYS A 641 -40.97 -32.87 -16.75
CA LYS A 641 -40.81 -34.20 -16.14
C LYS A 641 -39.74 -34.21 -15.05
#